data_AF-A0A3S0F1V8-F1
#
_entry.id   AF-A0A3S0F1V8-F1
#
_cell.length_a   1.000
_cell.length_b   1.000
_cell.length_c   1.000
_cell.angle_alpha   90.00
_cell.angle_beta   90.00
_cell.angle_gamma   90.00
#
_symmetry.space_group_name_H-M   'P 1'
#
loop_
_entity.id
_entity.type
_entity.pdbx_description
1 polymer ?
#
loop_
_entity_poly.entity_id
_entity_poly.type
_entity_poly.pdbx_seq_one_letter_code
_entity_poly.pdbx_strand_id
1 'polypeptide(L)'
;MTREVGSSEGRDTVHHRSHISHGDGHHAMHREAVAALSSPGESYKSADAGASDGGGAALHPFAISDRRRKSSHPAGAGAGAGAATETASESRGRVEDPRYNLPDLKISGFIPARDATNSVSSLIERGVFHDARPAETHQGQTETYQRTAAPERFAADTSRMRDAGSGDTRAKQPEIVVQYGDAQGQNGSGQQSPDFVIRKDGTIEVHRDFEANPHGNIVVQMERSEGQVDPRQNPEYARQMQAQADLLKYLQGRIHSAYPEARTDGVALHDEQNLVPESVQKSIGARKTDSLGKDFSPETQHAVENLGRFKGAGHGSISRHAADGYFPQREVPIQKGETNSAAAFKDTVAALFQADKDHPYETIRRTSDGGHAVGRYGLTKHHISNWLAGLNLGEPPDPAKIAELIKQGKLPEGFTAESVQRLQNLANRLGDGNSNITADELKSELPKELQERIATGLSKQYAEESHGDSGTAALAWLKGKRVGELTQEEQNDPSGMQIKDAAQKAYSLATARQMSQAGDRIEFKDGGDGSPLGIQIASRAQHVAESMGSVGYCKRGVRQALEPFGIHLQGSYAKDSAEQLARNPRVQEISTSDLRPGDVLVHQPAGYGRTIGQRYAGHIAVYLGKGQEASDHVQHLIKGQGYGGTRAFRIVS
;
A
#
# COMPACT_ATOMS: atom_id res chain seq x y z
N MET A 1 3.24 40.92 -59.91
CA MET A 1 2.81 42.27 -60.33
C MET A 1 1.64 42.67 -59.44
N THR A 2 1.77 43.83 -58.76
CA THR A 2 0.76 44.66 -58.01
C THR A 2 -0.15 43.94 -57.01
N ARG A 3 -0.07 44.06 -55.66
CA ARG A 3 0.29 45.09 -54.64
C ARG A 3 -0.79 46.15 -54.37
N GLU A 4 -1.41 46.07 -53.17
CA GLU A 4 -1.96 47.10 -52.24
C GLU A 4 -2.60 46.30 -51.07
N VAL A 5 -2.15 46.27 -49.81
CA VAL A 5 -1.79 47.23 -48.74
C VAL A 5 -2.99 48.00 -48.16
N GLY A 6 -3.39 47.62 -46.93
CA GLY A 6 -4.32 48.35 -46.06
C GLY A 6 -3.87 48.30 -44.59
N SER A 7 -3.61 49.49 -44.04
CA SER A 7 -3.24 49.90 -42.67
C SER A 7 -4.24 49.45 -41.58
N SER A 8 -3.83 48.98 -40.39
CA SER A 8 -3.32 49.66 -39.16
C SER A 8 -4.38 50.34 -38.28
N GLU A 9 -4.55 49.85 -37.04
CA GLU A 9 -4.87 50.54 -35.77
C GLU A 9 -5.09 49.41 -34.73
N GLY A 10 -4.35 49.28 -33.62
CA GLY A 10 -4.21 50.20 -32.50
C GLY A 10 -4.87 49.54 -31.27
N ARG A 11 -4.10 48.81 -30.44
CA ARG A 11 -4.59 48.26 -29.16
C ARG A 11 -3.69 48.71 -28.02
N ASP A 12 -4.24 49.60 -27.22
CA ASP A 12 -3.70 50.08 -25.95
C ASP A 12 -3.65 48.95 -24.91
N THR A 13 -2.55 48.93 -24.17
CA THR A 13 -2.32 48.09 -22.99
C THR A 13 -2.58 48.93 -21.75
N VAL A 14 -3.61 48.58 -20.97
CA VAL A 14 -3.87 49.18 -19.66
C VAL A 14 -3.46 48.20 -18.57
N HIS A 15 -2.44 48.60 -17.81
CA HIS A 15 -2.06 48.01 -16.54
C HIS A 15 -3.13 48.26 -15.47
N HIS A 16 -3.60 47.22 -14.80
CA HIS A 16 -4.21 47.35 -13.48
C HIS A 16 -3.46 46.50 -12.45
N ARG A 17 -2.66 47.19 -11.63
CA ARG A 17 -2.26 46.77 -10.28
C ARG A 17 -3.48 46.89 -9.37
N SER A 18 -3.80 45.84 -8.62
CA SER A 18 -4.65 45.94 -7.44
C SER A 18 -3.86 45.44 -6.22
N HIS A 19 -3.78 46.34 -5.23
CA HIS A 19 -3.19 46.17 -3.92
C HIS A 19 -4.01 45.19 -3.07
N ILE A 20 -3.35 44.26 -2.38
CA ILE A 20 -3.94 43.52 -1.26
C ILE A 20 -3.51 44.20 0.04
N SER A 21 -4.49 44.84 0.67
CA SER A 21 -4.44 45.46 1.99
C SER A 21 -4.59 44.38 3.06
N HIS A 22 -3.60 44.26 3.97
CA HIS A 22 -3.71 43.48 5.21
C HIS A 22 -4.59 44.26 6.20
N GLY A 23 -5.65 43.62 6.69
CA GLY A 23 -6.47 44.13 7.79
C GLY A 23 -6.29 43.25 9.03
N ASP A 24 -5.59 43.79 10.02
CA ASP A 24 -5.64 43.34 11.41
C ASP A 24 -6.94 43.85 12.07
N GLY A 25 -7.62 42.97 12.81
CA GLY A 25 -8.84 43.29 13.57
C GLY A 25 -9.04 42.34 14.74
N HIS A 26 -8.92 42.91 15.94
CA HIS A 26 -8.85 42.32 17.28
C HIS A 26 -10.18 41.78 17.88
N HIS A 27 -10.02 40.89 18.89
CA HIS A 27 -10.82 40.71 20.14
C HIS A 27 -12.32 40.28 20.00
N ALA A 28 -12.97 39.50 20.86
CA ALA A 28 -12.72 39.01 22.22
C ALA A 28 -13.81 37.96 22.62
N MET A 29 -13.48 37.13 23.62
CA MET A 29 -14.36 36.52 24.65
C MET A 29 -15.48 35.52 24.28
N HIS A 30 -15.39 34.30 24.82
CA HIS A 30 -16.19 33.89 25.99
C HIS A 30 -15.62 32.64 26.70
N ARG A 31 -15.53 32.73 28.03
CA ARG A 31 -15.35 31.64 29.01
C ARG A 31 -16.72 31.28 29.60
N GLU A 32 -16.75 30.10 30.25
CA GLU A 32 -17.81 29.50 31.11
C GLU A 32 -18.99 28.85 30.34
N ALA A 33 -19.50 27.66 30.69
CA ALA A 33 -19.70 27.11 32.03
C ALA A 33 -19.62 25.56 32.13
N VAL A 34 -19.29 25.11 33.34
CA VAL A 34 -19.53 23.78 33.91
C VAL A 34 -20.84 23.84 34.71
N ALA A 35 -21.72 22.84 34.60
CA ALA A 35 -22.37 22.11 35.72
C ALA A 35 -23.73 21.47 35.38
N ALA A 36 -23.88 20.24 35.91
CA ALA A 36 -25.09 19.58 36.42
C ALA A 36 -26.22 19.17 35.46
N LEU A 37 -26.53 17.86 35.45
CA LEU A 37 -27.72 17.31 36.15
C LEU A 37 -27.65 15.78 36.27
N SER A 38 -27.95 15.31 37.47
CA SER A 38 -28.07 13.91 37.87
C SER A 38 -29.54 13.50 37.97
N SER A 39 -29.86 12.30 37.47
CA SER A 39 -30.93 11.36 37.90
C SER A 39 -32.40 11.79 37.74
N PRO A 40 -33.42 10.89 37.87
CA PRO A 40 -33.45 9.43 38.15
C PRO A 40 -34.18 8.61 37.03
N GLY A 41 -34.06 7.29 36.87
CA GLY A 41 -34.45 6.22 37.79
C GLY A 41 -35.90 5.79 37.53
N GLU A 42 -36.13 4.84 36.61
CA GLU A 42 -37.45 4.20 36.45
C GLU A 42 -37.36 2.67 36.53
N SER A 43 -38.14 2.16 37.47
CA SER A 43 -38.40 0.77 37.80
C SER A 43 -39.36 0.14 36.80
N TYR A 44 -39.00 -1.01 36.22
CA TYR A 44 -39.99 -1.89 35.60
C TYR A 44 -40.43 -2.98 36.57
N LYS A 45 -41.70 -2.90 36.95
CA LYS A 45 -42.46 -3.93 37.67
C LYS A 45 -42.78 -5.08 36.72
N SER A 46 -42.61 -6.28 37.26
CA SER A 46 -43.10 -7.56 36.78
C SER A 46 -44.63 -7.61 36.69
N ALA A 47 -45.15 -8.28 35.67
CA ALA A 47 -46.49 -8.85 35.67
C ALA A 47 -46.42 -10.32 35.22
N ASP A 48 -46.98 -11.16 36.08
CA ASP A 48 -47.18 -12.60 35.99
C ASP A 48 -48.29 -13.02 35.00
N ALA A 49 -48.35 -14.35 34.82
CA ALA A 49 -49.39 -15.21 34.23
C ALA A 49 -49.13 -15.62 32.75
N GLY A 50 -49.10 -16.91 32.38
CA GLY A 50 -49.29 -18.15 33.14
C GLY A 50 -49.18 -19.37 32.20
N ALA A 51 -48.78 -20.51 32.79
CA ALA A 51 -48.98 -21.95 32.46
C ALA A 51 -49.23 -22.38 30.99
N SER A 52 -48.60 -23.45 30.47
CA SER A 52 -48.64 -24.82 31.02
C SER A 52 -47.55 -25.77 30.47
N ASP A 53 -47.21 -26.75 31.31
CA ASP A 53 -46.78 -28.15 31.09
C ASP A 53 -45.81 -28.52 29.94
N GLY A 54 -44.76 -29.33 30.13
CA GLY A 54 -44.35 -30.16 31.26
C GLY A 54 -43.14 -31.01 30.86
N GLY A 55 -42.50 -31.68 31.84
CA GLY A 55 -41.52 -32.74 31.60
C GLY A 55 -40.15 -32.51 32.26
N GLY A 56 -40.06 -32.82 33.56
CA GLY A 56 -38.85 -32.64 34.35
C GLY A 56 -37.76 -33.70 34.15
N ALA A 57 -36.55 -33.34 34.57
CA ALA A 57 -35.56 -34.24 35.14
C ALA A 57 -34.67 -33.43 36.10
N ALA A 58 -34.23 -34.09 37.16
CA ALA A 58 -33.98 -33.50 38.46
C ALA A 58 -32.62 -32.82 38.66
N LEU A 59 -32.62 -31.97 39.66
CA LEU A 59 -31.57 -31.16 40.27
C LEU A 59 -30.48 -32.01 40.95
N HIS A 60 -29.24 -31.51 40.93
CA HIS A 60 -28.37 -31.39 42.12
C HIS A 60 -27.42 -30.18 41.96
N PRO A 61 -27.30 -29.30 42.98
CA PRO A 61 -26.52 -28.06 42.88
C PRO A 61 -25.06 -28.26 43.31
N PHE A 62 -24.13 -27.69 42.53
CA PHE A 62 -22.74 -27.50 42.96
C PHE A 62 -22.55 -26.10 43.56
N ALA A 63 -22.02 -26.09 44.79
CA ALA A 63 -21.70 -24.90 45.55
C ALA A 63 -20.50 -24.14 44.96
N ILE A 64 -20.66 -22.81 44.85
CA ILE A 64 -19.58 -21.87 44.57
C ILE A 64 -18.84 -21.61 45.89
N SER A 65 -17.54 -21.93 45.92
CA SER A 65 -16.67 -21.57 47.04
C SER A 65 -15.76 -20.41 46.65
N ASP A 66 -15.96 -19.32 47.37
CA ASP A 66 -15.17 -18.09 47.37
C ASP A 66 -13.77 -18.37 47.97
N ARG A 67 -12.69 -18.06 47.24
CA ARG A 67 -11.33 -18.06 47.78
C ARG A 67 -10.70 -16.68 47.69
N ARG A 68 -10.83 -15.94 48.79
CA ARG A 68 -9.91 -14.88 49.21
C ARG A 68 -8.48 -15.42 49.29
N ARG A 69 -7.53 -14.77 48.63
CA ARG A 69 -6.10 -14.87 48.95
C ARG A 69 -5.59 -13.53 49.47
N LYS A 70 -5.14 -13.56 50.73
CA LYS A 70 -4.30 -12.57 51.40
C LYS A 70 -2.89 -12.60 50.78
N SER A 71 -2.29 -11.45 50.54
CA SER A 71 -0.83 -11.31 50.43
C SER A 71 -0.36 -10.25 51.43
N SER A 72 0.51 -10.69 52.31
CA SER A 72 1.20 -9.93 53.36
C SER A 72 2.48 -9.30 52.79
N HIS A 73 2.76 -8.06 53.20
CA HIS A 73 4.09 -7.44 53.14
C HIS A 73 5.10 -8.20 54.02
N PRO A 74 6.41 -7.95 53.80
CA PRO A 74 7.12 -7.24 54.86
C PRO A 74 8.02 -6.09 54.37
N ALA A 75 8.25 -5.19 55.33
CA ALA A 75 9.01 -3.96 55.25
C ALA A 75 10.53 -4.18 55.20
N GLY A 76 11.23 -3.17 54.64
CA GLY A 76 12.67 -2.96 54.80
C GLY A 76 12.98 -1.48 54.67
N ALA A 77 13.36 -0.87 55.79
CA ALA A 77 13.68 0.54 55.95
C ALA A 77 15.08 0.89 55.42
N GLY A 78 15.27 2.15 55.02
CA GLY A 78 16.58 2.72 54.69
C GLY A 78 16.48 4.23 54.47
N ALA A 79 16.67 4.99 55.54
CA ALA A 79 16.71 6.45 55.55
C ALA A 79 18.07 6.98 55.01
N GLY A 80 18.04 8.18 54.41
CA GLY A 80 19.24 8.92 54.04
C GLY A 80 18.88 10.31 53.54
N ALA A 81 18.82 11.27 54.47
CA ALA A 81 18.60 12.68 54.23
C ALA A 81 19.86 13.38 53.68
N GLY A 82 19.65 14.41 52.86
CA GLY A 82 20.68 15.36 52.44
C GLY A 82 20.06 16.54 51.70
N ALA A 83 19.88 17.65 52.41
CA ALA A 83 19.37 18.92 51.91
C ALA A 83 20.52 19.94 51.73
N ALA A 84 20.44 20.76 50.68
CA ALA A 84 20.98 22.14 50.56
C ALA A 84 20.60 22.67 49.15
N THR A 85 19.58 23.52 48.98
CA THR A 85 19.57 25.01 48.98
C THR A 85 20.32 25.71 47.84
N GLU A 86 19.50 26.41 47.04
CA GLU A 86 19.67 27.74 46.41
C GLU A 86 20.78 27.97 45.36
N THR A 87 20.38 28.32 44.13
CA THR A 87 20.28 29.74 43.69
C THR A 87 19.77 29.83 42.24
N ALA A 88 19.03 30.90 41.97
CA ALA A 88 18.45 31.26 40.69
C ALA A 88 19.49 31.89 39.73
N SER A 89 19.34 31.68 38.42
CA SER A 89 19.63 32.73 37.44
C SER A 89 18.71 32.59 36.23
N GLU A 90 18.02 33.69 35.94
CA GLU A 90 17.21 33.92 34.75
C GLU A 90 18.05 33.82 33.47
N SER A 91 17.49 33.18 32.44
CA SER A 91 17.77 33.60 31.05
C SER A 91 16.57 33.29 30.17
N ARG A 92 15.88 34.37 29.77
CA ARG A 92 14.89 34.38 28.69
C ARG A 92 15.57 33.94 27.40
N GLY A 93 15.09 32.83 26.82
CA GLY A 93 15.50 32.33 25.51
C GLY A 93 14.25 31.98 24.70
N ARG A 94 14.04 32.76 23.65
CA ARG A 94 12.98 32.72 22.64
C ARG A 94 12.76 31.30 22.10
N VAL A 95 11.51 30.83 22.09
CA VAL A 95 11.08 29.62 21.37
C VAL A 95 10.97 29.99 19.90
N GLU A 96 11.90 29.50 19.07
CA GLU A 96 11.80 29.55 17.61
C GLU A 96 11.23 28.23 17.06
N ASP A 97 10.22 28.41 16.23
CA ASP A 97 9.46 27.45 15.42
C ASP A 97 10.39 26.67 14.44
N PRO A 98 10.44 25.33 14.43
CA PRO A 98 11.31 24.58 13.53
C PRO A 98 10.64 24.44 12.16
N ARG A 99 10.66 25.52 11.37
CA ARG A 99 10.51 25.40 9.92
C ARG A 99 11.84 24.94 9.35
N TYR A 100 11.77 23.93 8.49
CA TYR A 100 12.88 23.36 7.73
C TYR A 100 13.84 24.44 7.17
N ASN A 101 14.94 24.68 7.89
CA ASN A 101 16.12 25.35 7.36
C ASN A 101 17.03 24.25 6.80
N LEU A 102 17.11 24.16 5.47
CA LEU A 102 18.17 23.43 4.80
C LEU A 102 19.50 24.07 5.21
N PRO A 103 20.45 23.33 5.80
CA PRO A 103 21.77 23.90 6.06
C PRO A 103 22.46 24.17 4.72
N ASP A 104 23.02 25.38 4.57
CA ASP A 104 23.98 25.72 3.52
C ASP A 104 25.20 24.79 3.62
N LEU A 105 25.10 23.66 2.92
CA LEU A 105 26.21 22.73 2.70
C LEU A 105 27.21 23.40 1.76
N LYS A 106 28.31 23.91 2.32
CA LYS A 106 29.52 24.20 1.54
C LYS A 106 30.09 22.89 1.02
N ILE A 107 29.71 22.51 -0.20
CA ILE A 107 30.24 21.38 -0.94
C ILE A 107 31.63 21.77 -1.48
N SER A 108 32.71 21.32 -0.84
CA SER A 108 34.05 21.34 -1.43
C SER A 108 34.50 19.91 -1.75
N GLY A 109 33.98 19.40 -2.88
CA GLY A 109 34.46 18.21 -3.56
C GLY A 109 34.03 18.35 -5.01
N PHE A 110 34.94 18.80 -5.87
CA PHE A 110 34.67 19.00 -7.29
C PHE A 110 34.47 17.62 -7.92
N ILE A 111 33.22 17.20 -8.14
CA ILE A 111 32.94 15.99 -8.92
C ILE A 111 33.19 16.38 -10.39
N PRO A 112 34.21 15.82 -11.07
CA PRO A 112 34.46 16.14 -12.48
C PRO A 112 33.21 15.87 -13.33
N ALA A 113 32.92 16.78 -14.26
CA ALA A 113 31.74 16.70 -15.11
C ALA A 113 31.72 15.41 -15.92
N ARG A 114 30.59 14.70 -15.89
CA ARG A 114 30.33 13.47 -16.64
C ARG A 114 29.94 13.81 -18.07
N ASP A 115 30.93 14.21 -18.86
CA ASP A 115 30.74 14.62 -20.24
C ASP A 115 30.53 13.40 -21.16
N ALA A 116 29.39 13.37 -21.86
CA ALA A 116 28.95 12.33 -22.79
C ALA A 116 29.88 12.16 -24.02
N THR A 117 30.84 13.06 -24.22
CA THR A 117 31.93 12.87 -25.19
C THR A 117 32.90 11.77 -24.79
N ASN A 118 32.94 11.40 -23.49
CA ASN A 118 33.80 10.33 -22.98
C ASN A 118 33.05 9.01 -22.90
N SER A 119 33.68 7.91 -23.33
CA SER A 119 33.14 6.55 -23.15
C SER A 119 33.16 6.12 -21.69
N VAL A 120 32.39 5.08 -21.36
CA VAL A 120 32.36 4.46 -20.02
C VAL A 120 33.78 4.08 -19.57
N SER A 121 34.55 3.43 -20.43
CA SER A 121 35.94 3.05 -20.17
C SER A 121 36.85 4.25 -19.85
N SER A 122 36.71 5.37 -20.57
CA SER A 122 37.48 6.61 -20.29
C SER A 122 37.11 7.23 -18.94
N LEU A 123 35.83 7.15 -18.54
CA LEU A 123 35.36 7.62 -17.24
C LEU A 123 35.83 6.72 -16.09
N ILE A 124 35.99 5.42 -16.34
CA ILE A 124 36.64 4.48 -15.41
C ILE A 124 38.12 4.84 -15.22
N GLU A 125 38.88 5.03 -16.31
CA GLU A 125 40.30 5.39 -16.27
C GLU A 125 40.57 6.69 -15.51
N ARG A 126 39.62 7.63 -15.55
CA ARG A 126 39.68 8.92 -14.84
C ARG A 126 39.17 8.86 -13.39
N GLY A 127 38.71 7.70 -12.93
CA GLY A 127 38.13 7.53 -11.60
C GLY A 127 36.79 8.24 -11.39
N VAL A 128 36.09 8.58 -12.48
CA VAL A 128 34.73 9.17 -12.45
C VAL A 128 33.68 8.07 -12.23
N PHE A 129 33.90 6.92 -12.87
CA PHE A 129 33.19 5.68 -12.64
C PHE A 129 34.13 4.66 -12.00
N HIS A 130 33.60 3.74 -11.21
CA HIS A 130 34.36 2.66 -10.59
C HIS A 130 34.03 1.34 -11.29
N ASP A 131 35.04 0.57 -11.66
CA ASP A 131 34.85 -0.77 -12.21
C ASP A 131 34.53 -1.75 -11.07
N ALA A 132 33.32 -2.33 -11.09
CA ALA A 132 32.89 -3.29 -10.09
C ALA A 132 33.08 -4.74 -10.54
N ARG A 133 33.61 -4.98 -11.74
CA ARG A 133 33.96 -6.32 -12.19
C ARG A 133 35.00 -6.88 -11.21
N PRO A 134 34.79 -8.09 -10.66
CA PRO A 134 35.83 -8.73 -9.86
C PRO A 134 37.11 -8.75 -10.70
N ALA A 135 38.24 -8.45 -10.08
CA ALA A 135 39.54 -8.64 -10.71
C ALA A 135 39.72 -10.14 -10.93
N GLU A 136 39.10 -10.69 -11.98
CA GLU A 136 39.41 -12.02 -12.44
C GLU A 136 40.90 -12.01 -12.75
N THR A 137 41.60 -12.90 -12.06
CA THR A 137 43.01 -13.21 -12.26
C THR A 137 43.37 -13.11 -13.74
N HIS A 138 44.05 -12.04 -14.11
CA HIS A 138 44.73 -11.88 -15.39
C HIS A 138 45.84 -12.95 -15.49
N GLN A 139 45.46 -14.20 -15.70
CA GLN A 139 46.31 -15.25 -16.21
C GLN A 139 45.70 -15.70 -17.54
N GLY A 140 46.15 -15.07 -18.63
CA GLY A 140 46.16 -15.77 -19.92
C GLY A 140 45.69 -15.04 -21.17
N GLN A 141 45.08 -13.86 -21.10
CA GLN A 141 44.78 -13.08 -22.31
C GLN A 141 45.08 -11.60 -22.10
N THR A 142 46.33 -11.23 -22.39
CA THR A 142 46.69 -9.85 -22.75
C THR A 142 46.06 -9.53 -24.10
N GLU A 143 44.79 -9.11 -24.13
CA GLU A 143 44.40 -8.13 -25.14
C GLU A 143 45.07 -6.82 -24.74
N THR A 144 46.18 -6.51 -25.40
CA THR A 144 46.80 -5.19 -25.34
C THR A 144 45.76 -4.14 -25.75
N TYR A 145 45.19 -3.46 -24.76
CA TYR A 145 44.59 -2.14 -24.94
C TYR A 145 45.72 -1.19 -25.35
N GLN A 146 46.04 -1.15 -26.64
CA GLN A 146 47.02 -0.22 -27.16
C GLN A 146 46.46 1.20 -27.10
N ARG A 147 47.20 2.00 -26.32
CA ARG A 147 47.04 3.41 -26.02
C ARG A 147 47.43 4.23 -27.25
N THR A 148 46.45 4.70 -28.02
CA THR A 148 46.63 5.80 -28.98
C THR A 148 45.51 6.83 -28.82
N ALA A 149 45.91 8.07 -28.57
CA ALA A 149 45.02 9.21 -28.39
C ALA A 149 44.51 9.71 -29.76
N ALA A 150 43.20 9.65 -30.01
CA ALA A 150 42.54 10.41 -31.09
C ALA A 150 41.01 10.46 -30.91
N PRO A 151 40.33 11.54 -31.35
CA PRO A 151 38.88 11.73 -31.25
C PRO A 151 38.02 10.86 -32.21
N GLU A 152 38.61 9.96 -32.99
CA GLU A 152 37.89 9.12 -33.96
C GLU A 152 37.09 7.94 -33.34
N ARG A 153 37.28 7.63 -32.05
CA ARG A 153 36.55 6.52 -31.38
C ARG A 153 35.06 6.79 -31.15
N PHE A 154 34.63 8.05 -31.16
CA PHE A 154 33.22 8.37 -30.89
C PHE A 154 32.27 7.71 -31.89
N ALA A 155 32.62 7.72 -33.18
CA ALA A 155 31.78 7.12 -34.22
C ALA A 155 31.82 5.58 -34.20
N ALA A 156 32.96 4.98 -33.84
CA ALA A 156 33.14 3.53 -33.82
C ALA A 156 32.35 2.87 -32.67
N ASP A 157 32.35 3.46 -31.47
CA ASP A 157 31.61 2.93 -30.32
C ASP A 157 30.09 3.08 -30.51
N THR A 158 29.61 4.21 -31.05
CA THR A 158 28.17 4.39 -31.32
C THR A 158 27.66 3.50 -32.46
N SER A 159 28.52 3.09 -33.39
CA SER A 159 28.15 2.19 -34.49
C SER A 159 27.89 0.77 -33.99
N ARG A 160 28.68 0.29 -33.01
CA ARG A 160 28.49 -1.03 -32.38
C ARG A 160 27.14 -1.16 -31.67
N MET A 161 26.63 -0.07 -31.09
CA MET A 161 25.30 -0.05 -30.48
C MET A 161 24.17 -0.28 -31.51
N ARG A 162 24.35 0.13 -32.77
CA ARG A 162 23.34 -0.06 -33.82
C ARG A 162 23.33 -1.46 -34.43
N ASP A 163 24.44 -2.18 -34.39
CA ASP A 163 24.57 -3.45 -35.12
C ASP A 163 24.20 -4.69 -34.29
N ALA A 164 23.98 -4.54 -32.97
CA ALA A 164 23.83 -5.65 -32.03
C ALA A 164 22.40 -6.27 -31.91
N GLY A 165 21.46 -5.97 -32.81
CA GLY A 165 20.04 -6.33 -32.61
C GLY A 165 19.31 -6.88 -33.84
N SER A 166 19.38 -8.21 -34.02
CA SER A 166 18.50 -9.06 -34.87
C SER A 166 18.46 -8.76 -36.38
N GLY A 167 18.32 -9.80 -37.20
CA GLY A 167 18.24 -9.72 -38.66
C GLY A 167 16.96 -9.06 -39.23
N ASP A 168 16.36 -8.11 -38.52
CA ASP A 168 15.27 -7.27 -39.01
C ASP A 168 15.60 -5.79 -38.80
N THR A 169 15.36 -5.00 -39.84
CA THR A 169 15.92 -3.66 -40.05
C THR A 169 15.28 -2.59 -39.17
N ARG A 170 15.82 -2.40 -37.96
CA ARG A 170 16.06 -1.14 -37.21
C ARG A 170 16.39 -1.51 -35.77
N ALA A 171 17.62 -1.27 -35.32
CA ALA A 171 17.99 -1.49 -33.92
C ALA A 171 17.10 -0.63 -33.02
N LYS A 172 16.31 -1.31 -32.18
CA LYS A 172 15.42 -0.66 -31.21
C LYS A 172 16.27 0.13 -30.22
N GLN A 173 15.96 1.40 -30.03
CA GLN A 173 16.57 2.26 -29.00
C GLN A 173 16.54 1.56 -27.64
N PRO A 174 17.66 1.53 -26.88
CA PRO A 174 17.67 0.95 -25.55
C PRO A 174 16.82 1.79 -24.59
N GLU A 175 16.12 1.10 -23.70
CA GLU A 175 15.36 1.69 -22.61
C GLU A 175 16.23 1.77 -21.36
N ILE A 176 16.16 2.89 -20.63
CA ILE A 176 16.77 3.00 -19.31
C ILE A 176 15.78 2.48 -18.27
N VAL A 177 16.16 1.42 -17.56
CA VAL A 177 15.39 0.85 -16.46
C VAL A 177 16.01 1.31 -15.15
N VAL A 178 15.25 2.02 -14.33
CA VAL A 178 15.70 2.46 -13.00
C VAL A 178 15.06 1.58 -11.94
N GLN A 179 15.88 1.02 -11.05
CA GLN A 179 15.44 0.13 -9.99
C GLN A 179 16.10 0.45 -8.66
N TYR A 180 15.43 0.10 -7.56
CA TYR A 180 15.91 0.22 -6.19
C TYR A 180 16.23 -1.18 -5.67
N GLY A 181 17.49 -1.44 -5.35
CA GLY A 181 17.95 -2.80 -5.06
C GLY A 181 19.08 -2.84 -4.05
N ASP A 182 19.22 -4.00 -3.42
CA ASP A 182 20.18 -4.21 -2.35
C ASP A 182 21.61 -4.29 -2.89
N ALA A 183 22.57 -3.85 -2.08
CA ALA A 183 23.98 -3.67 -2.44
C ALA A 183 24.68 -4.90 -3.03
N GLN A 184 24.19 -6.10 -2.70
CA GLN A 184 24.83 -7.38 -3.02
C GLN A 184 24.36 -8.02 -4.35
N GLY A 185 23.55 -7.33 -5.16
CA GLY A 185 23.07 -7.92 -6.41
C GLY A 185 22.25 -9.20 -6.20
N GLN A 186 21.79 -9.46 -4.97
CA GLN A 186 20.71 -10.40 -4.67
C GLN A 186 19.38 -9.81 -5.13
N ASN A 187 19.35 -9.50 -6.41
CA ASN A 187 18.14 -9.22 -7.12
C ASN A 187 17.34 -10.53 -7.13
N GLY A 188 16.08 -10.48 -6.70
CA GLY A 188 15.21 -11.65 -6.70
C GLY A 188 15.23 -12.33 -8.07
N SER A 189 14.99 -13.65 -8.10
CA SER A 189 14.99 -14.45 -9.35
C SER A 189 14.09 -13.81 -10.41
N GLY A 190 14.67 -13.07 -11.36
CA GLY A 190 13.95 -12.36 -12.41
C GLY A 190 14.39 -10.91 -12.68
N GLN A 191 15.12 -10.26 -11.77
CA GLN A 191 15.68 -8.92 -12.06
C GLN A 191 16.94 -9.03 -12.92
N GLN A 192 17.04 -8.21 -13.95
CA GLN A 192 18.26 -8.09 -14.76
C GLN A 192 19.42 -7.60 -13.88
N SER A 193 20.62 -8.13 -14.12
CA SER A 193 21.84 -7.59 -13.52
C SER A 193 21.98 -6.11 -13.89
N PRO A 194 22.35 -5.23 -12.95
CA PRO A 194 22.53 -3.82 -13.25
C PRO A 194 23.74 -3.61 -14.16
N ASP A 195 23.66 -2.59 -15.01
CA ASP A 195 24.81 -2.05 -15.74
C ASP A 195 25.55 -1.04 -14.88
N PHE A 196 24.77 -0.22 -14.16
CA PHE A 196 25.25 0.77 -13.22
C PHE A 196 24.64 0.56 -11.84
N VAL A 197 25.45 0.68 -10.79
CA VAL A 197 24.98 0.76 -9.40
C VAL A 197 25.40 2.11 -8.83
N ILE A 198 24.41 2.90 -8.41
CA ILE A 198 24.60 4.17 -7.71
C ILE A 198 24.60 3.89 -6.21
N ARG A 199 25.78 3.90 -5.62
CA ARG A 199 26.00 3.69 -4.18
C ARG A 199 25.39 4.82 -3.37
N LYS A 200 25.13 4.55 -2.09
CA LYS A 200 24.49 5.51 -1.17
C LYS A 200 25.25 6.83 -1.04
N ASP A 201 26.57 6.79 -1.15
CA ASP A 201 27.46 7.96 -1.08
C ASP A 201 27.51 8.77 -2.39
N GLY A 202 26.83 8.32 -3.45
CA GLY A 202 26.83 8.93 -4.79
C GLY A 202 27.89 8.36 -5.74
N THR A 203 28.70 7.38 -5.30
CA THR A 203 29.65 6.68 -6.17
C THR A 203 28.89 5.87 -7.22
N ILE A 204 29.37 5.87 -8.47
CA ILE A 204 28.80 5.07 -9.56
C ILE A 204 29.75 3.95 -9.90
N GLU A 205 29.25 2.73 -9.77
CA GLU A 205 29.90 1.52 -10.19
C GLU A 205 29.37 1.02 -11.53
N VAL A 206 30.26 0.59 -12.40
CA VAL A 206 29.97 -0.06 -13.68
C VAL A 206 30.13 -1.56 -13.48
N HIS A 207 29.03 -2.29 -13.61
CA HIS A 207 28.97 -3.75 -13.51
C HIS A 207 29.02 -4.38 -14.90
N ARG A 208 28.41 -3.71 -15.88
CA ARG A 208 28.48 -4.09 -17.30
C ARG A 208 28.58 -2.83 -18.15
N ASP A 209 29.56 -2.83 -19.05
CA ASP A 209 29.73 -1.75 -20.02
C ASP A 209 28.78 -1.98 -21.21
N PHE A 210 27.68 -1.24 -21.24
CA PHE A 210 26.66 -1.33 -22.30
C PHE A 210 27.18 -0.83 -23.66
N GLU A 211 28.26 -0.05 -23.71
CA GLU A 211 28.86 0.42 -24.96
C GLU A 211 29.75 -0.64 -25.57
N ALA A 212 30.52 -1.33 -24.72
CA ALA A 212 31.35 -2.45 -25.13
C ALA A 212 30.53 -3.71 -25.45
N ASN A 213 29.44 -3.94 -24.71
CA ASN A 213 28.55 -5.09 -24.86
C ASN A 213 27.08 -4.63 -24.93
N PRO A 214 26.64 -4.10 -26.08
CA PRO A 214 25.25 -3.67 -26.25
C PRO A 214 24.28 -4.81 -25.99
N HIS A 215 23.30 -4.54 -25.15
CA HIS A 215 22.20 -5.44 -24.81
C HIS A 215 20.93 -4.59 -24.65
N GLY A 216 19.77 -5.22 -24.66
CA GLY A 216 18.47 -4.55 -24.81
C GLY A 216 18.29 -3.29 -23.96
N ASN A 217 18.16 -3.45 -22.64
CA ASN A 217 17.87 -2.35 -21.72
C ASN A 217 19.10 -2.02 -20.87
N ILE A 218 19.29 -0.72 -20.58
CA ILE A 218 20.33 -0.22 -19.68
C ILE A 218 19.73 -0.13 -18.27
N VAL A 219 20.21 -0.96 -17.36
CA VAL A 219 19.71 -1.09 -16.00
C VAL A 219 20.54 -0.25 -15.04
N VAL A 220 19.91 0.77 -14.47
CA VAL A 220 20.49 1.64 -13.44
C VAL A 220 19.88 1.29 -12.09
N GLN A 221 20.68 0.74 -11.19
CA GLN A 221 20.26 0.41 -9.84
C GLN A 221 20.69 1.49 -8.85
N MET A 222 19.75 2.04 -8.09
CA MET A 222 20.03 2.79 -6.88
C MET A 222 20.21 1.81 -5.71
N GLU A 223 21.34 1.89 -5.03
CA GLU A 223 21.61 1.08 -3.85
C GLU A 223 20.70 1.49 -2.69
N ARG A 224 20.10 0.49 -2.05
CA ARG A 224 19.39 0.67 -0.78
C ARG A 224 20.03 -0.07 0.37
N SER A 225 19.69 0.32 1.60
CA SER A 225 19.94 -0.52 2.78
C SER A 225 18.96 -1.68 2.80
N GLU A 226 19.39 -2.80 3.39
CA GLU A 226 18.51 -3.94 3.62
C GLU A 226 17.22 -3.45 4.30
N GLY A 227 16.11 -3.74 3.64
CA GLY A 227 14.77 -3.38 4.07
C GLY A 227 14.34 -1.91 3.93
N GLN A 228 15.13 -1.07 3.29
CA GLN A 228 14.76 0.32 3.01
C GLN A 228 13.80 0.42 1.81
N VAL A 229 12.66 1.10 1.97
CA VAL A 229 11.70 1.35 0.86
C VAL A 229 11.65 2.79 0.39
N ASP A 230 12.05 3.72 1.25
CA ASP A 230 12.07 5.12 0.92
C ASP A 230 13.53 5.56 0.78
N PRO A 231 13.99 5.97 -0.42
CA PRO A 231 15.35 6.42 -0.60
C PRO A 231 15.66 7.69 0.21
N ARG A 232 14.65 8.47 0.60
CA ARG A 232 14.82 9.66 1.48
C ARG A 232 15.25 9.30 2.91
N GLN A 233 15.17 8.03 3.30
CA GLN A 233 15.73 7.56 4.58
C GLN A 233 17.26 7.44 4.54
N ASN A 234 17.89 7.49 3.37
CA ASN A 234 19.34 7.55 3.25
C ASN A 234 19.83 8.94 3.69
N PRO A 235 20.71 9.06 4.71
CA PRO A 235 21.30 10.35 5.07
C PRO A 235 22.05 11.03 3.91
N GLU A 236 22.56 10.24 2.97
CA GLU A 236 23.27 10.71 1.77
C GLU A 236 22.37 10.77 0.52
N TYR A 237 21.04 10.72 0.70
CA TYR A 237 20.05 10.72 -0.39
C TYR A 237 20.32 11.82 -1.41
N ALA A 238 20.62 13.05 -0.97
CA ALA A 238 20.89 14.17 -1.87
C ALA A 238 22.08 13.89 -2.82
N ARG A 239 23.14 13.25 -2.34
CA ARG A 239 24.30 12.87 -3.18
C ARG A 239 23.94 11.76 -4.15
N GLN A 240 23.21 10.75 -3.66
CA GLN A 240 22.76 9.64 -4.49
C GLN A 240 21.84 10.12 -5.62
N MET A 241 20.93 11.07 -5.34
CA MET A 241 20.06 11.68 -6.34
C MET A 241 20.80 12.54 -7.36
N GLN A 242 21.78 13.33 -6.90
CA GLN A 242 22.64 14.09 -7.81
C GLN A 242 23.40 13.15 -8.75
N ALA A 243 23.97 12.07 -8.21
CA ALA A 243 24.67 11.07 -9.00
C ALA A 243 23.75 10.38 -10.03
N GLN A 244 22.50 10.10 -9.66
CA GLN A 244 21.49 9.57 -10.56
C GLN A 244 21.17 10.54 -11.70
N ALA A 245 20.88 11.81 -11.39
CA ALA A 245 20.57 12.82 -12.41
C ALA A 245 21.73 12.99 -13.40
N ASP A 246 22.96 13.06 -12.90
CA ASP A 246 24.16 13.19 -13.72
C ASP A 246 24.41 11.93 -14.58
N LEU A 247 24.16 10.73 -14.06
CA LEU A 247 24.25 9.48 -14.84
C LEU A 247 23.19 9.43 -15.94
N LEU A 248 21.94 9.77 -15.63
CA LEU A 248 20.86 9.75 -16.62
C LEU A 248 21.10 10.78 -17.74
N LYS A 249 21.64 11.95 -17.40
CA LYS A 249 22.07 12.95 -18.39
C LYS A 249 23.22 12.45 -19.27
N TYR A 250 24.18 11.75 -18.68
CA TYR A 250 25.25 11.09 -19.43
C TYR A 250 24.66 10.06 -20.42
N LEU A 251 23.83 9.15 -19.94
CA LEU A 251 23.18 8.11 -20.76
C LEU A 251 22.31 8.72 -21.87
N GLN A 252 21.57 9.79 -21.58
CA GLN A 252 20.82 10.54 -22.59
C GLN A 252 21.75 11.00 -23.73
N GLY A 253 22.88 11.62 -23.39
CA GLY A 253 23.86 12.07 -24.38
C GLY A 253 24.42 10.93 -25.23
N ARG A 254 24.70 9.77 -24.63
CA ARG A 254 25.16 8.55 -25.33
C ARG A 254 24.06 8.00 -26.26
N ILE A 255 22.83 7.87 -25.77
CA ILE A 255 21.67 7.40 -26.56
C ILE A 255 21.38 8.37 -27.72
N HIS A 256 21.36 9.69 -27.50
CA HIS A 256 21.17 10.68 -28.57
C HIS A 256 22.28 10.66 -29.64
N SER A 257 23.45 10.14 -29.31
CA SER A 257 24.57 10.03 -30.23
C SER A 257 24.46 8.76 -31.09
N ALA A 258 24.08 7.65 -30.47
CA ALA A 258 23.84 6.39 -31.16
C ALA A 258 22.50 6.35 -31.92
N TYR A 259 21.44 6.97 -31.41
CA TYR A 259 20.06 6.94 -31.93
C TYR A 259 19.52 8.37 -32.10
N PRO A 260 19.73 9.01 -33.26
CA PRO A 260 19.28 10.39 -33.52
C PRO A 260 17.78 10.61 -33.33
N GLU A 261 16.95 9.60 -33.60
CA GLU A 261 15.51 9.59 -33.36
C GLU A 261 15.14 9.79 -31.89
N ALA A 262 16.00 9.39 -30.95
CA ALA A 262 15.79 9.63 -29.52
C ALA A 262 15.82 11.13 -29.17
N ARG A 263 16.45 11.97 -30.01
CA ARG A 263 16.47 13.43 -29.80
C ARG A 263 15.10 14.05 -30.00
N THR A 264 14.26 13.44 -30.84
CA THR A 264 12.88 13.90 -31.09
C THR A 264 11.89 13.16 -30.20
N ASP A 265 12.10 11.85 -30.04
CA ASP A 265 11.11 10.96 -29.41
C ASP A 265 11.31 10.83 -27.88
N GLY A 266 12.44 11.34 -27.39
CA GLY A 266 12.85 11.25 -25.99
C GLY A 266 13.58 9.95 -25.67
N VAL A 267 14.17 9.92 -24.48
CA VAL A 267 14.80 8.69 -23.95
C VAL A 267 13.72 7.85 -23.27
N ALA A 268 13.55 6.61 -23.72
CA ALA A 268 12.66 5.66 -23.06
C ALA A 268 13.15 5.40 -21.63
N LEU A 269 12.29 5.66 -20.64
CA LEU A 269 12.57 5.51 -19.23
C LEU A 269 11.49 4.65 -18.58
N HIS A 270 11.92 3.56 -17.96
CA HIS A 270 11.10 2.68 -17.13
C HIS A 270 11.49 2.90 -15.66
N ASP A 271 10.62 3.55 -14.89
CA ASP A 271 10.82 3.96 -13.50
C ASP A 271 9.63 3.55 -12.64
N GLU A 272 9.36 2.24 -12.59
CA GLU A 272 8.18 1.65 -11.93
C GLU A 272 8.09 1.98 -10.44
N GLN A 273 9.18 2.45 -9.85
CA GLN A 273 9.33 2.72 -8.42
C GLN A 273 9.37 4.23 -8.11
N ASN A 274 9.18 5.08 -9.14
CA ASN A 274 9.23 6.54 -9.06
C ASN A 274 10.47 7.02 -8.28
N LEU A 275 11.64 6.59 -8.74
CA LEU A 275 12.95 6.91 -8.18
C LEU A 275 13.59 8.10 -8.89
N VAL A 276 13.15 8.42 -10.11
CA VAL A 276 13.65 9.54 -10.90
C VAL A 276 12.71 10.74 -10.71
N PRO A 277 13.16 11.88 -10.15
CA PRO A 277 12.31 13.04 -9.96
C PRO A 277 11.82 13.60 -11.29
N GLU A 278 10.60 14.13 -11.33
CA GLU A 278 10.01 14.70 -12.55
C GLU A 278 10.89 15.78 -13.21
N SER A 279 11.61 16.57 -12.41
CA SER A 279 12.57 17.56 -12.92
C SER A 279 13.71 16.93 -13.71
N VAL A 280 14.22 15.78 -13.25
CA VAL A 280 15.27 15.01 -13.95
C VAL A 280 14.69 14.37 -15.21
N GLN A 281 13.51 13.75 -15.12
CA GLN A 281 12.81 13.17 -16.27
C GLN A 281 12.62 14.21 -17.39
N LYS A 282 12.13 15.42 -17.05
CA LYS A 282 12.00 16.55 -17.98
C LYS A 282 13.35 16.97 -18.56
N SER A 283 14.39 17.06 -17.74
CA SER A 283 15.72 17.51 -18.18
C SER A 283 16.37 16.57 -19.20
N ILE A 284 16.08 15.27 -19.13
CA ILE A 284 16.60 14.28 -20.08
C ILE A 284 15.62 14.01 -21.25
N GLY A 285 14.48 14.70 -21.30
CA GLY A 285 13.43 14.45 -22.29
C GLY A 285 12.92 13.01 -22.19
N ALA A 286 12.70 12.50 -20.98
CA ALA A 286 12.26 11.13 -20.77
C ALA A 286 10.85 10.89 -21.32
N ARG A 287 10.66 9.75 -21.97
CA ARG A 287 9.36 9.18 -22.31
C ARG A 287 9.12 7.98 -21.39
N LYS A 288 8.20 8.12 -20.44
CA LYS A 288 7.78 7.00 -19.56
C LYS A 288 7.21 5.86 -20.40
N THR A 289 7.67 4.64 -20.16
CA THR A 289 7.24 3.42 -20.87
C THR A 289 6.37 2.50 -20.02
N ASP A 290 6.35 2.74 -18.71
CA ASP A 290 5.68 2.00 -17.65
C ASP A 290 4.44 2.69 -17.10
N SER A 291 4.05 3.84 -17.67
CA SER A 291 2.87 4.58 -17.22
C SER A 291 1.63 3.70 -17.32
N LEU A 292 0.76 3.76 -16.31
CA LEU A 292 -0.55 3.12 -16.19
C LEU A 292 -1.59 3.51 -17.26
N GLY A 293 -1.14 3.95 -18.44
CA GLY A 293 -2.00 4.45 -19.50
C GLY A 293 -2.68 5.76 -19.12
N LYS A 294 -3.61 6.20 -19.97
CA LYS A 294 -4.46 7.38 -19.72
C LYS A 294 -5.69 7.04 -18.89
N ASP A 295 -5.84 5.78 -18.49
CA ASP A 295 -7.03 5.24 -17.86
C ASP A 295 -7.14 5.62 -16.38
N PHE A 296 -6.05 6.09 -15.77
CA PHE A 296 -5.98 6.46 -14.36
C PHE A 296 -5.43 7.87 -14.17
N SER A 297 -5.90 8.55 -13.11
CA SER A 297 -5.46 9.90 -12.74
C SER A 297 -3.96 9.94 -12.42
N PRO A 298 -3.24 11.06 -12.68
CA PRO A 298 -1.83 11.19 -12.35
C PRO A 298 -1.49 10.82 -10.90
N GLU A 299 -2.38 11.10 -9.96
CA GLU A 299 -2.20 10.76 -8.55
C GLU A 299 -2.31 9.25 -8.31
N THR A 300 -3.25 8.56 -8.98
CA THR A 300 -3.28 7.09 -8.95
C THR A 300 -2.02 6.49 -9.55
N GLN A 301 -1.50 7.07 -10.63
CA GLN A 301 -0.24 6.61 -11.22
C GLN A 301 0.91 6.73 -10.23
N HIS A 302 1.05 7.91 -9.64
CA HIS A 302 2.06 8.18 -8.62
C HIS A 302 1.91 7.29 -7.38
N ALA A 303 0.69 6.98 -6.94
CA ALA A 303 0.45 6.07 -5.82
C ALA A 303 0.94 4.65 -6.13
N VAL A 304 0.64 4.15 -7.33
CA VAL A 304 1.06 2.82 -7.78
C VAL A 304 2.57 2.74 -7.92
N GLU A 305 3.19 3.74 -8.53
CA GLU A 305 4.66 3.81 -8.66
C GLU A 305 5.34 3.85 -7.27
N ASN A 306 4.79 4.61 -6.31
CA ASN A 306 5.31 4.64 -4.94
C ASN A 306 5.16 3.30 -4.21
N LEU A 307 4.10 2.55 -4.48
CA LEU A 307 3.92 1.18 -3.99
C LEU A 307 4.83 0.19 -4.73
N GLY A 308 5.27 0.53 -5.95
CA GLY A 308 6.34 -0.17 -6.67
C GLY A 308 7.65 -0.25 -5.89
N ARG A 309 7.93 0.67 -4.96
CA ARG A 309 9.16 0.67 -4.12
C ARG A 309 9.30 -0.53 -3.20
N PHE A 310 8.21 -1.23 -2.92
CA PHE A 310 8.22 -2.47 -2.16
C PHE A 310 8.72 -3.67 -3.01
N LYS A 311 8.92 -3.49 -4.33
CA LYS A 311 9.51 -4.47 -5.26
C LYS A 311 11.04 -4.51 -5.17
N GLY A 312 11.62 -5.65 -5.52
CA GLY A 312 13.05 -5.96 -5.58
C GLY A 312 13.76 -6.12 -4.23
N ALA A 313 13.04 -6.09 -3.09
CA ALA A 313 13.69 -6.01 -1.77
C ALA A 313 14.02 -7.38 -1.18
N GLY A 314 13.34 -8.43 -1.64
CA GLY A 314 13.36 -9.73 -0.99
C GLY A 314 12.70 -9.75 0.40
N HIS A 315 12.85 -8.68 1.20
CA HIS A 315 12.26 -8.36 2.51
C HIS A 315 12.55 -6.89 2.87
N GLY A 316 11.81 -6.33 3.81
CA GLY A 316 12.18 -5.05 4.39
C GLY A 316 11.28 -4.52 5.47
N SER A 317 11.61 -3.34 6.00
CA SER A 317 10.89 -2.75 7.12
C SER A 317 10.66 -1.26 6.93
N ILE A 318 9.41 -0.83 7.14
CA ILE A 318 9.03 0.58 7.16
C ILE A 318 8.53 0.95 8.56
N SER A 319 8.88 2.12 9.08
CA SER A 319 8.29 2.56 10.35
C SER A 319 6.78 2.73 10.19
N ARG A 320 6.01 2.49 11.26
CA ARG A 320 4.57 2.75 11.24
C ARG A 320 4.24 4.16 10.76
N HIS A 321 4.98 5.16 11.25
CA HIS A 321 4.79 6.55 10.85
C HIS A 321 5.00 6.78 9.34
N ALA A 322 6.04 6.18 8.75
CA ALA A 322 6.27 6.29 7.31
C ALA A 322 5.20 5.55 6.51
N ALA A 323 4.70 4.41 7.01
CA ALA A 323 3.58 3.69 6.39
C ALA A 323 2.29 4.51 6.40
N ASP A 324 2.01 5.28 7.47
CA ASP A 324 0.84 6.16 7.54
C ASP A 324 0.83 7.20 6.41
N GLY A 325 2.00 7.62 5.91
CA GLY A 325 2.13 8.56 4.79
C GLY A 325 1.60 8.06 3.44
N TYR A 326 1.33 6.75 3.29
CA TYR A 326 0.75 6.16 2.08
C TYR A 326 -0.78 6.25 2.04
N PHE A 327 -1.43 6.56 3.16
CA PHE A 327 -2.88 6.49 3.28
C PHE A 327 -3.43 7.87 3.64
N PRO A 328 -4.39 8.43 2.87
CA PRO A 328 -5.07 9.65 3.26
C PRO A 328 -5.66 9.54 4.68
N GLN A 329 -5.65 10.64 5.43
CA GLN A 329 -6.16 10.63 6.80
C GLN A 329 -7.62 10.17 6.82
N ARG A 330 -7.96 9.36 7.84
CA ARG A 330 -9.33 8.95 8.12
C ARG A 330 -9.81 9.76 9.31
N GLU A 331 -10.83 10.59 9.11
CA GLU A 331 -11.38 11.46 10.16
C GLU A 331 -12.55 10.81 10.91
N VAL A 332 -13.22 9.85 10.27
CA VAL A 332 -14.35 9.14 10.87
C VAL A 332 -13.83 7.85 11.51
N PRO A 333 -14.12 7.58 12.79
CA PRO A 333 -13.71 6.35 13.45
C PRO A 333 -14.17 5.07 12.71
N ILE A 334 -13.52 3.95 13.05
CA ILE A 334 -13.96 2.62 12.60
C ILE A 334 -15.42 2.41 13.01
N GLN A 335 -16.26 2.05 12.03
CA GLN A 335 -17.69 1.91 12.26
C GLN A 335 -17.99 0.62 13.03
N LYS A 336 -19.05 0.64 13.84
CA LYS A 336 -19.55 -0.58 14.48
C LYS A 336 -19.89 -1.63 13.42
N GLY A 337 -19.29 -2.82 13.50
CA GLY A 337 -19.48 -3.92 12.54
C GLY A 337 -18.64 -3.82 11.25
N GLU A 338 -17.68 -2.89 11.20
CA GLU A 338 -16.61 -2.87 10.20
C GLU A 338 -15.53 -3.88 10.60
N THR A 339 -15.23 -4.83 9.72
CA THR A 339 -14.15 -5.81 9.92
C THR A 339 -12.80 -5.16 9.64
N ASN A 340 -11.72 -5.72 10.21
CA ASN A 340 -10.35 -5.25 9.91
C ASN A 340 -10.05 -5.36 8.40
N SER A 341 -10.52 -6.44 7.76
CA SER A 341 -10.37 -6.64 6.32
C SER A 341 -11.06 -5.55 5.49
N ALA A 342 -12.27 -5.11 5.88
CA ALA A 342 -12.99 -4.04 5.21
C ALA A 342 -12.29 -2.69 5.43
N ALA A 343 -11.82 -2.42 6.65
CA ALA A 343 -11.04 -1.22 6.95
C ALA A 343 -9.73 -1.18 6.14
N ALA A 344 -9.02 -2.32 6.02
CA ALA A 344 -7.78 -2.42 5.24
C ALA A 344 -8.03 -2.24 3.74
N PHE A 345 -9.12 -2.78 3.21
CA PHE A 345 -9.51 -2.57 1.81
C PHE A 345 -9.87 -1.10 1.54
N LYS A 346 -10.62 -0.45 2.43
CA LYS A 346 -10.91 0.98 2.35
C LYS A 346 -9.63 1.82 2.31
N ASP A 347 -8.67 1.51 3.17
CA ASP A 347 -7.37 2.16 3.15
C ASP A 347 -6.60 1.87 1.85
N THR A 348 -6.71 0.66 1.31
CA THR A 348 -6.11 0.28 0.01
C THR A 348 -6.63 1.15 -1.12
N VAL A 349 -7.94 1.25 -1.29
CA VAL A 349 -8.53 2.06 -2.37
C VAL A 349 -8.30 3.56 -2.12
N ALA A 350 -8.27 4.02 -0.86
CA ALA A 350 -7.91 5.40 -0.54
C ALA A 350 -6.44 5.71 -0.86
N ALA A 351 -5.52 4.77 -0.62
CA ALA A 351 -4.10 4.93 -0.96
C ALA A 351 -3.88 5.00 -2.48
N LEU A 352 -4.54 4.13 -3.24
CA LEU A 352 -4.44 4.12 -4.71
C LEU A 352 -5.18 5.28 -5.36
N PHE A 353 -6.35 5.66 -4.83
CA PHE A 353 -7.01 6.88 -5.27
C PHE A 353 -6.13 8.07 -4.93
N GLN A 354 -5.45 8.07 -3.77
CA GLN A 354 -4.59 9.15 -3.26
C GLN A 354 -5.37 10.46 -3.11
N ALA A 355 -6.44 10.46 -2.30
CA ALA A 355 -7.21 11.67 -2.00
C ALA A 355 -6.33 12.81 -1.45
N ASP A 356 -6.83 14.05 -1.52
CA ASP A 356 -6.18 15.21 -0.93
C ASP A 356 -5.89 14.95 0.57
N LYS A 357 -4.72 15.42 1.04
CA LYS A 357 -4.25 15.10 2.39
C LYS A 357 -4.98 15.90 3.46
N ASP A 358 -5.33 17.14 3.16
CA ASP A 358 -5.93 18.07 4.11
C ASP A 358 -7.46 17.99 4.06
N HIS A 359 -8.02 17.65 2.90
CA HIS A 359 -9.47 17.54 2.65
C HIS A 359 -9.82 16.25 1.88
N PRO A 360 -9.56 15.05 2.46
CA PRO A 360 -9.74 13.79 1.75
C PRO A 360 -11.19 13.55 1.34
N TYR A 361 -12.17 13.97 2.14
CA TYR A 361 -13.60 13.72 1.87
C TYR A 361 -14.19 14.68 0.83
N GLU A 362 -13.48 15.75 0.47
CA GLU A 362 -13.88 16.75 -0.51
C GLU A 362 -13.12 16.63 -1.84
N THR A 363 -12.28 15.61 -1.98
CA THR A 363 -11.50 15.40 -3.20
C THR A 363 -12.42 15.15 -4.39
N ILE A 364 -12.16 15.81 -5.52
CA ILE A 364 -12.89 15.62 -6.79
C ILE A 364 -11.87 15.40 -7.89
N ARG A 365 -12.01 14.33 -8.66
CA ARG A 365 -11.15 14.03 -9.81
C ARG A 365 -11.96 13.59 -11.00
N ARG A 366 -11.43 13.86 -12.19
CA ARG A 366 -11.97 13.30 -13.43
C ARG A 366 -11.56 11.85 -13.59
N THR A 367 -12.50 11.02 -14.02
CA THR A 367 -12.24 9.64 -14.43
C THR A 367 -11.94 9.58 -15.92
N SER A 368 -11.33 8.48 -16.38
CA SER A 368 -10.93 8.30 -17.78
C SER A 368 -12.11 8.17 -18.75
N ASP A 369 -13.27 7.73 -18.26
CA ASP A 369 -14.54 7.72 -18.99
C ASP A 369 -15.21 9.11 -19.08
N GLY A 370 -14.55 10.14 -18.55
CA GLY A 370 -15.01 11.53 -18.58
C GLY A 370 -15.88 11.95 -17.41
N GLY A 371 -16.28 11.04 -16.51
CA GLY A 371 -17.03 11.36 -15.30
C GLY A 371 -16.18 11.92 -14.15
N HIS A 372 -16.72 11.81 -12.94
CA HIS A 372 -16.07 12.23 -11.70
C HIS A 372 -15.98 11.09 -10.67
N ALA A 373 -14.84 11.03 -9.98
CA ALA A 373 -14.61 10.25 -8.77
C ALA A 373 -14.40 11.21 -7.59
N VAL A 374 -15.10 10.98 -6.48
CA VAL A 374 -15.16 11.92 -5.37
C VAL A 374 -14.90 11.31 -4.00
N GLY A 375 -14.51 12.17 -3.05
CA GLY A 375 -14.29 11.82 -1.66
C GLY A 375 -13.04 11.01 -1.41
N ARG A 376 -12.90 10.47 -0.18
CA ARG A 376 -11.67 9.79 0.26
C ARG A 376 -11.34 8.55 -0.57
N TYR A 377 -12.38 7.94 -1.13
CA TYR A 377 -12.33 6.62 -1.77
C TYR A 377 -12.47 6.67 -3.29
N GLY A 378 -12.60 7.85 -3.90
CA GLY A 378 -12.85 7.95 -5.34
C GLY A 378 -14.20 7.34 -5.77
N LEU A 379 -15.27 7.61 -5.00
CA LEU A 379 -16.61 7.14 -5.30
C LEU A 379 -17.12 7.75 -6.61
N THR A 380 -17.65 6.92 -7.49
CA THR A 380 -18.20 7.33 -8.79
C THR A 380 -19.72 7.18 -8.78
N LYS A 381 -20.39 7.62 -9.86
CA LYS A 381 -21.82 7.31 -10.09
C LYS A 381 -22.14 5.85 -9.80
N HIS A 382 -21.35 4.94 -10.38
CA HIS A 382 -21.60 3.52 -10.31
C HIS A 382 -21.53 2.98 -8.88
N HIS A 383 -20.54 3.43 -8.09
CA HIS A 383 -20.42 3.07 -6.68
C HIS A 383 -21.66 3.47 -5.88
N ILE A 384 -22.09 4.73 -6.03
CA ILE A 384 -23.22 5.26 -5.28
C ILE A 384 -24.53 4.56 -5.71
N SER A 385 -24.75 4.40 -7.02
CA SER A 385 -25.92 3.71 -7.55
C SER A 385 -25.98 2.25 -7.09
N ASN A 386 -24.86 1.53 -7.10
CA ASN A 386 -24.80 0.13 -6.68
C ASN A 386 -25.04 -0.03 -5.18
N TRP A 387 -24.46 0.86 -4.37
CA TRP A 387 -24.72 0.86 -2.93
C TRP A 387 -26.21 1.11 -2.64
N LEU A 388 -26.82 2.11 -3.29
CA LEU A 388 -28.25 2.40 -3.15
C LEU A 388 -29.13 1.20 -3.57
N ALA A 389 -28.81 0.56 -4.69
CA ALA A 389 -29.52 -0.62 -5.17
C ALA A 389 -29.45 -1.78 -4.16
N GLY A 390 -28.30 -1.97 -3.51
CA GLY A 390 -28.09 -2.98 -2.48
C GLY A 390 -28.90 -2.78 -1.19
N LEU A 391 -29.43 -1.58 -0.94
CA LEU A 391 -30.25 -1.30 0.24
C LEU A 391 -31.71 -1.73 0.11
N ASN A 392 -32.19 -2.01 -1.11
CA ASN A 392 -33.57 -2.41 -1.39
C ASN A 392 -34.64 -1.51 -0.73
N LEU A 393 -34.49 -0.20 -0.90
CA LEU A 393 -35.36 0.81 -0.28
C LEU A 393 -36.79 0.83 -0.85
N GLY A 394 -37.04 0.21 -2.01
CA GLY A 394 -38.31 0.28 -2.74
C GLY A 394 -38.39 1.50 -3.67
N GLU A 395 -39.40 1.51 -4.54
CA GLU A 395 -39.71 2.62 -5.45
C GLU A 395 -41.17 3.08 -5.23
N PRO A 396 -41.40 4.26 -4.61
CA PRO A 396 -40.43 5.19 -4.01
C PRO A 396 -39.75 4.61 -2.74
N PRO A 397 -38.63 5.22 -2.26
CA PRO A 397 -37.97 4.79 -1.03
C PRO A 397 -38.91 4.77 0.18
N ASP A 398 -39.02 3.61 0.83
CA ASP A 398 -39.90 3.37 1.99
C ASP A 398 -39.27 3.93 3.29
N PRO A 399 -39.90 4.92 3.95
CA PRO A 399 -39.41 5.48 5.22
C PRO A 399 -39.22 4.44 6.32
N ALA A 400 -40.06 3.39 6.37
CA ALA A 400 -39.95 2.34 7.38
C ALA A 400 -38.69 1.49 7.18
N LYS A 401 -38.34 1.18 5.93
CA LYS A 401 -37.07 0.50 5.60
C LYS A 401 -35.87 1.36 5.91
N ILE A 402 -35.94 2.67 5.63
CA ILE A 402 -34.87 3.61 5.98
C ILE A 402 -34.65 3.62 7.50
N ALA A 403 -35.71 3.76 8.29
CA ALA A 403 -35.64 3.74 9.75
C ALA A 403 -35.03 2.43 10.29
N GLU A 404 -35.41 1.29 9.72
CA GLU A 404 -34.84 -0.01 10.08
C GLU A 404 -33.34 -0.12 9.72
N LEU A 405 -32.93 0.38 8.55
CA LEU A 405 -31.52 0.41 8.15
C LEU A 405 -30.67 1.35 9.02
N ILE A 406 -31.24 2.47 9.49
CA ILE A 406 -30.61 3.35 10.48
C ILE A 406 -30.41 2.59 11.79
N LYS A 407 -31.44 1.88 12.27
CA LYS A 407 -31.36 1.04 13.49
C LYS A 407 -30.31 -0.07 13.37
N GLN A 408 -30.17 -0.65 12.17
CA GLN A 408 -29.11 -1.61 11.85
C GLN A 408 -27.71 -0.97 11.69
N GLY A 409 -27.61 0.36 11.71
CA GLY A 409 -26.37 1.10 11.49
C GLY A 409 -25.87 1.03 10.05
N LYS A 410 -26.70 0.68 9.07
CA LYS A 410 -26.35 0.68 7.64
C LYS A 410 -26.50 2.06 6.99
N LEU A 411 -27.32 2.91 7.59
CA LEU A 411 -27.50 4.32 7.22
C LEU A 411 -27.14 5.23 8.40
N PRO A 412 -26.69 6.47 8.15
CA PRO A 412 -26.47 7.45 9.22
C PRO A 412 -27.79 7.93 9.84
N GLU A 413 -27.74 8.42 11.08
CA GLU A 413 -28.88 9.07 11.71
C GLU A 413 -29.35 10.27 10.88
N GLY A 414 -30.67 10.49 10.82
CA GLY A 414 -31.26 11.59 10.03
C GLY A 414 -31.31 11.35 8.51
N PHE A 415 -30.89 10.17 8.02
CA PHE A 415 -31.04 9.82 6.60
C PHE A 415 -32.53 9.65 6.24
N THR A 416 -32.97 10.26 5.13
CA THR A 416 -34.39 10.31 4.71
C THR A 416 -34.56 9.93 3.24
N ALA A 417 -35.81 9.79 2.78
CA ALA A 417 -36.11 9.62 1.35
C ALA A 417 -35.58 10.80 0.50
N GLU A 418 -35.61 12.02 1.04
CA GLU A 418 -35.01 13.19 0.39
C GLU A 418 -33.48 13.06 0.28
N SER A 419 -32.83 12.48 1.30
CA SER A 419 -31.39 12.19 1.27
C SER A 419 -31.03 11.20 0.16
N VAL A 420 -31.88 10.19 -0.07
CA VAL A 420 -31.76 9.25 -1.21
C VAL A 420 -31.82 10.01 -2.53
N GLN A 421 -32.82 10.90 -2.70
CA GLN A 421 -32.99 11.67 -3.94
C GLN A 421 -31.79 12.59 -4.20
N ARG A 422 -31.29 13.30 -3.18
CA ARG A 422 -30.09 14.14 -3.31
C ARG A 422 -28.89 13.30 -3.74
N LEU A 423 -28.68 12.15 -3.10
CA LEU A 423 -27.58 11.26 -3.44
C LEU A 423 -27.70 10.66 -4.86
N GLN A 424 -28.91 10.34 -5.32
CA GLN A 424 -29.16 9.93 -6.71
C GLN A 424 -28.87 11.05 -7.71
N ASN A 425 -29.24 12.30 -7.38
CA ASN A 425 -28.96 13.46 -8.21
C ASN A 425 -27.44 13.71 -8.30
N LEU A 426 -26.73 13.65 -7.17
CA LEU A 426 -25.27 13.70 -7.15
C LEU A 426 -24.68 12.61 -8.03
N ALA A 427 -25.07 11.34 -7.84
CA ALA A 427 -24.55 10.23 -8.62
C ALA A 427 -24.76 10.43 -10.13
N ASN A 428 -25.92 10.93 -10.55
CA ASN A 428 -26.17 11.24 -11.96
C ASN A 428 -25.23 12.32 -12.49
N ARG A 429 -24.98 13.37 -11.72
CA ARG A 429 -24.04 14.44 -12.07
C ARG A 429 -22.59 13.98 -12.06
N LEU A 430 -22.20 13.05 -11.18
CA LEU A 430 -20.87 12.44 -11.22
C LEU A 430 -20.63 11.70 -12.54
N GLY A 431 -21.67 11.12 -13.14
CA GLY A 431 -21.58 10.47 -14.45
C GLY A 431 -21.61 11.46 -15.63
N ASP A 432 -21.96 12.72 -15.41
CA ASP A 432 -21.92 13.76 -16.42
C ASP A 432 -20.63 14.56 -16.30
N GLY A 433 -19.68 14.31 -17.20
CA GLY A 433 -18.37 14.97 -17.22
C GLY A 433 -18.39 16.50 -17.35
N ASN A 434 -19.54 17.08 -17.69
CA ASN A 434 -19.71 18.54 -17.78
C ASN A 434 -20.28 19.16 -16.50
N SER A 435 -20.74 18.33 -15.55
CA SER A 435 -21.27 18.82 -14.28
C SER A 435 -20.15 19.42 -13.42
N ASN A 436 -20.37 20.63 -12.93
CA ASN A 436 -19.48 21.26 -11.95
C ASN A 436 -19.84 20.73 -10.55
N ILE A 437 -19.02 19.82 -10.02
CA ILE A 437 -19.15 19.30 -8.65
C ILE A 437 -18.28 20.16 -7.73
N THR A 438 -18.79 20.53 -6.56
CA THR A 438 -18.05 21.39 -5.61
C THR A 438 -17.82 20.70 -4.27
N ALA A 439 -16.81 21.15 -3.53
CA ALA A 439 -16.52 20.63 -2.19
C ALA A 439 -17.69 20.84 -1.21
N ASP A 440 -18.38 21.98 -1.26
CA ASP A 440 -19.51 22.27 -0.38
C ASP A 440 -20.73 21.39 -0.70
N GLU A 441 -20.93 21.08 -1.98
CA GLU A 441 -21.90 20.08 -2.40
C GLU A 441 -21.56 18.71 -1.81
N LEU A 442 -20.30 18.25 -1.90
CA LEU A 442 -19.89 16.98 -1.29
C LEU A 442 -20.12 16.96 0.22
N LYS A 443 -19.81 18.04 0.95
CA LYS A 443 -20.07 18.12 2.39
C LYS A 443 -21.55 17.95 2.73
N SER A 444 -22.44 18.48 1.89
CA SER A 444 -23.88 18.49 2.13
C SER A 444 -24.60 17.23 1.65
N GLU A 445 -24.23 16.70 0.47
CA GLU A 445 -24.91 15.59 -0.19
C GLU A 445 -24.21 14.24 0.05
N LEU A 446 -22.90 14.27 0.31
CA LEU A 446 -22.05 13.10 0.55
C LEU A 446 -21.12 13.32 1.75
N PRO A 447 -21.65 13.60 2.96
CA PRO A 447 -20.83 13.86 4.14
C PRO A 447 -19.93 12.68 4.49
N LYS A 448 -18.86 12.96 5.24
CA LYS A 448 -17.82 11.95 5.56
C LYS A 448 -18.37 10.68 6.19
N GLU A 449 -19.35 10.77 7.10
CA GLU A 449 -19.98 9.60 7.71
C GLU A 449 -20.71 8.74 6.66
N LEU A 450 -21.34 9.35 5.67
CA LEU A 450 -22.01 8.66 4.58
C LEU A 450 -21.01 8.01 3.62
N GLN A 451 -19.92 8.70 3.27
CA GLN A 451 -18.84 8.12 2.46
C GLN A 451 -18.29 6.85 3.10
N GLU A 452 -18.07 6.86 4.42
CA GLU A 452 -17.57 5.71 5.16
C GLU A 452 -18.57 4.55 5.17
N ARG A 453 -19.87 4.83 5.27
CA ARG A 453 -20.94 3.82 5.21
C ARG A 453 -21.02 3.18 3.82
N ILE A 454 -20.99 4.00 2.77
CA ILE A 454 -20.96 3.55 1.37
C ILE A 454 -19.72 2.68 1.17
N ALA A 455 -18.55 3.17 1.58
CA ALA A 455 -17.29 2.46 1.40
C ALA A 455 -17.27 1.13 2.16
N THR A 456 -17.77 1.07 3.40
CA THR A 456 -17.86 -0.19 4.17
C THR A 456 -18.82 -1.18 3.53
N GLY A 457 -19.97 -0.73 3.02
CA GLY A 457 -20.93 -1.60 2.32
C GLY A 457 -20.34 -2.19 1.04
N LEU A 458 -19.76 -1.34 0.20
CA LEU A 458 -19.12 -1.76 -1.04
C LEU A 458 -17.89 -2.63 -0.78
N SER A 459 -17.05 -2.33 0.21
CA SER A 459 -15.87 -3.16 0.52
C SER A 459 -16.23 -4.62 0.79
N LYS A 460 -17.35 -4.87 1.48
CA LYS A 460 -17.86 -6.23 1.72
C LYS A 460 -18.28 -6.90 0.41
N GLN A 461 -19.06 -6.19 -0.41
CA GLN A 461 -19.49 -6.67 -1.71
C GLN A 461 -18.30 -7.00 -2.64
N TYR A 462 -17.33 -6.10 -2.77
CA TYR A 462 -16.15 -6.32 -3.61
C TYR A 462 -15.29 -7.48 -3.10
N ALA A 463 -15.12 -7.63 -1.79
CA ALA A 463 -14.40 -8.75 -1.20
C ALA A 463 -15.11 -10.10 -1.45
N GLU A 464 -16.44 -10.12 -1.41
CA GLU A 464 -17.24 -11.31 -1.74
C GLU A 464 -17.11 -11.67 -3.22
N GLU A 465 -17.29 -10.71 -4.12
CA GLU A 465 -17.23 -10.89 -5.58
C GLU A 465 -15.82 -11.25 -6.08
N SER A 466 -14.75 -10.73 -5.45
CA SER A 466 -13.37 -11.08 -5.78
C SER A 466 -12.85 -12.31 -5.06
N HIS A 467 -13.69 -12.98 -4.26
CA HIS A 467 -13.32 -14.08 -3.39
C HIS A 467 -12.18 -13.76 -2.40
N GLY A 468 -11.95 -12.48 -2.10
CA GLY A 468 -10.89 -11.99 -1.22
C GLY A 468 -9.63 -11.51 -1.93
N ASP A 469 -9.58 -11.52 -3.27
CA ASP A 469 -8.49 -10.88 -4.02
C ASP A 469 -8.63 -9.35 -3.95
N SER A 470 -7.85 -8.73 -3.07
CA SER A 470 -7.83 -7.28 -2.88
C SER A 470 -7.32 -6.54 -4.13
N GLY A 471 -6.48 -7.17 -4.94
CA GLY A 471 -5.96 -6.59 -6.17
C GLY A 471 -7.06 -6.43 -7.20
N THR A 472 -7.75 -7.53 -7.50
CA THR A 472 -8.88 -7.53 -8.44
C THR A 472 -10.02 -6.64 -7.95
N ALA A 473 -10.34 -6.66 -6.65
CA ALA A 473 -11.33 -5.77 -6.05
C ALA A 473 -10.97 -4.28 -6.19
N ALA A 474 -9.71 -3.91 -5.94
CA ALA A 474 -9.27 -2.52 -6.07
C ALA A 474 -9.21 -2.05 -7.53
N LEU A 475 -8.82 -2.92 -8.47
CA LEU A 475 -8.88 -2.61 -9.90
C LEU A 475 -10.31 -2.32 -10.36
N ALA A 476 -11.26 -3.18 -9.96
CA ALA A 476 -12.69 -2.97 -10.24
C ALA A 476 -13.15 -1.63 -9.66
N TRP A 477 -12.79 -1.35 -8.41
CA TRP A 477 -13.12 -0.10 -7.73
C TRP A 477 -12.58 1.12 -8.48
N LEU A 478 -11.29 1.16 -8.83
CA LEU A 478 -10.69 2.31 -9.51
C LEU A 478 -11.26 2.52 -10.91
N LYS A 479 -11.68 1.44 -11.59
CA LYS A 479 -12.39 1.52 -12.88
C LYS A 479 -13.88 1.86 -12.73
N GLY A 480 -14.38 2.00 -11.50
CA GLY A 480 -15.79 2.27 -11.25
C GLY A 480 -16.71 1.13 -11.67
N LYS A 481 -16.25 -0.12 -11.66
CA LYS A 481 -16.95 -1.34 -12.10
C LYS A 481 -17.12 -2.33 -10.95
N ARG A 482 -18.13 -3.20 -11.03
CA ARG A 482 -18.18 -4.40 -10.18
C ARG A 482 -17.10 -5.38 -10.57
N VAL A 483 -16.74 -6.30 -9.68
CA VAL A 483 -15.70 -7.29 -9.97
C VAL A 483 -16.10 -8.17 -11.16
N GLY A 484 -17.39 -8.56 -11.23
CA GLY A 484 -17.92 -9.35 -12.34
C GLY A 484 -18.02 -8.61 -13.69
N GLU A 485 -17.77 -7.30 -13.72
CA GLU A 485 -17.80 -6.48 -14.95
C GLU A 485 -16.39 -6.21 -15.51
N LEU A 486 -15.33 -6.61 -14.80
CA LEU A 486 -13.97 -6.56 -15.32
C LEU A 486 -13.77 -7.60 -16.41
N THR A 487 -13.33 -7.17 -17.59
CA THR A 487 -12.98 -8.12 -18.66
C THR A 487 -11.67 -8.83 -18.35
N GLN A 488 -11.43 -9.99 -18.99
CA GLN A 488 -10.15 -10.68 -18.86
C GLN A 488 -8.99 -9.85 -19.42
N GLU A 489 -9.25 -9.04 -20.46
CA GLU A 489 -8.29 -8.11 -21.03
C GLU A 489 -7.89 -7.04 -20.01
N GLU A 490 -8.85 -6.41 -19.33
CA GLU A 490 -8.58 -5.41 -18.29
C GLU A 490 -7.85 -5.97 -17.06
N GLN A 491 -7.93 -7.27 -16.81
CA GLN A 491 -7.25 -7.90 -15.69
C GLN A 491 -5.82 -8.34 -16.03
N ASN A 492 -5.55 -8.58 -17.32
CA ASN A 492 -4.30 -9.13 -17.83
C ASN A 492 -3.46 -8.11 -18.59
N ASP A 493 -3.99 -6.91 -18.86
CA ASP A 493 -3.20 -5.84 -19.44
C ASP A 493 -2.12 -5.37 -18.44
N PRO A 494 -1.01 -4.80 -18.92
CA PRO A 494 0.07 -4.36 -18.03
C PRO A 494 -0.41 -3.38 -16.95
N SER A 495 -1.35 -2.47 -17.28
CA SER A 495 -1.87 -1.48 -16.34
C SER A 495 -2.70 -2.12 -15.24
N GLY A 496 -3.61 -3.03 -15.57
CA GLY A 496 -4.40 -3.79 -14.62
C GLY A 496 -3.54 -4.65 -13.70
N MET A 497 -2.51 -5.29 -14.23
CA MET A 497 -1.54 -6.05 -13.42
C MET A 497 -0.77 -5.16 -12.44
N GLN A 498 -0.31 -3.98 -12.87
CA GLN A 498 0.36 -3.01 -11.99
C GLN A 498 -0.56 -2.50 -10.88
N ILE A 499 -1.83 -2.17 -11.20
CA ILE A 499 -2.83 -1.80 -10.18
C ILE A 499 -3.04 -2.93 -9.17
N LYS A 500 -3.23 -4.16 -9.65
CA LYS A 500 -3.48 -5.32 -8.78
C LYS A 500 -2.31 -5.56 -7.83
N ASP A 501 -1.08 -5.50 -8.32
CA ASP A 501 0.13 -5.64 -7.52
C ASP A 501 0.25 -4.52 -6.47
N ALA A 502 0.09 -3.26 -6.87
CA ALA A 502 0.11 -2.13 -5.94
C ALA A 502 -1.01 -2.21 -4.89
N ALA A 503 -2.20 -2.63 -5.28
CA ALA A 503 -3.33 -2.86 -4.38
C ALA A 503 -3.05 -3.97 -3.36
N GLN A 504 -2.42 -5.07 -3.77
CA GLN A 504 -2.02 -6.14 -2.84
C GLN A 504 -0.97 -5.64 -1.84
N LYS A 505 -0.02 -4.82 -2.29
CA LYS A 505 0.99 -4.18 -1.42
C LYS A 505 0.35 -3.19 -0.45
N ALA A 506 -0.53 -2.31 -0.93
CA ALA A 506 -1.26 -1.36 -0.10
C ALA A 506 -2.17 -2.07 0.91
N TYR A 507 -2.82 -3.17 0.53
CA TYR A 507 -3.64 -3.97 1.44
C TYR A 507 -2.81 -4.66 2.52
N SER A 508 -1.68 -5.25 2.13
CA SER A 508 -0.75 -5.87 3.07
C SER A 508 -0.20 -4.84 4.07
N LEU A 509 0.19 -3.67 3.56
CA LEU A 509 0.66 -2.55 4.37
C LEU A 509 -0.45 -2.06 5.32
N ALA A 510 -1.67 -1.86 4.83
CA ALA A 510 -2.83 -1.43 5.63
C ALA A 510 -3.17 -2.43 6.74
N THR A 511 -3.12 -3.73 6.45
CA THR A 511 -3.37 -4.79 7.43
C THR A 511 -2.27 -4.83 8.50
N ALA A 512 -1.00 -4.87 8.07
CA ALA A 512 0.13 -4.91 8.98
C ALA A 512 0.18 -3.68 9.90
N ARG A 513 -0.20 -2.54 9.34
CA ARG A 513 -0.43 -1.27 10.01
C ARG A 513 -1.52 -1.38 11.05
N GLN A 514 -2.74 -1.82 10.74
CA GLN A 514 -3.79 -1.96 11.76
C GLN A 514 -3.38 -2.83 12.96
N MET A 515 -2.47 -3.79 12.74
CA MET A 515 -1.93 -4.66 13.78
C MET A 515 -0.65 -4.12 14.46
N SER A 516 -0.20 -2.89 14.19
CA SER A 516 1.03 -2.32 14.76
C SER A 516 0.76 -1.14 15.69
N GLN A 517 1.63 -0.98 16.70
CA GLN A 517 1.61 0.11 17.65
C GLN A 517 2.43 1.31 17.16
N ALA A 518 2.27 2.46 17.84
CA ALA A 518 3.09 3.63 17.60
C ALA A 518 4.56 3.31 17.95
N GLY A 519 5.47 3.49 16.98
CA GLY A 519 6.89 3.15 17.11
C GLY A 519 7.28 1.80 16.50
N ASP A 520 6.32 0.94 16.19
CA ASP A 520 6.60 -0.34 15.53
C ASP A 520 7.18 -0.14 14.13
N ARG A 521 7.96 -1.13 13.68
CA ARG A 521 8.29 -1.32 12.27
C ARG A 521 7.34 -2.35 11.68
N ILE A 522 6.91 -2.08 10.45
CA ILE A 522 6.13 -3.00 9.62
C ILE A 522 7.12 -3.69 8.72
N GLU A 523 7.35 -4.97 8.99
CA GLU A 523 8.06 -5.85 8.08
C GLU A 523 7.15 -6.15 6.87
N PHE A 524 7.70 -6.04 5.68
CA PHE A 524 7.09 -6.45 4.42
C PHE A 524 8.05 -7.36 3.68
N LYS A 525 7.55 -8.15 2.75
CA LYS A 525 8.40 -9.01 1.94
C LYS A 525 8.04 -8.94 0.49
N ASP A 526 9.01 -8.61 -0.34
CA ASP A 526 8.84 -8.71 -1.78
C ASP A 526 8.81 -10.19 -2.16
N GLY A 527 7.71 -10.62 -2.77
CA GLY A 527 7.45 -12.05 -2.95
C GLY A 527 7.01 -12.81 -1.69
N GLY A 528 6.74 -12.11 -0.58
CA GLY A 528 5.85 -12.55 0.50
C GLY A 528 6.26 -13.79 1.29
N ASP A 529 6.42 -13.64 2.60
CA ASP A 529 6.39 -14.77 3.52
C ASP A 529 5.02 -15.45 3.40
N GLY A 530 3.94 -14.68 3.46
CA GLY A 530 2.71 -15.11 2.81
C GLY A 530 2.85 -14.81 1.34
N SER A 531 2.84 -15.83 0.48
CA SER A 531 2.53 -15.59 -0.93
C SER A 531 1.28 -14.70 -1.01
N PRO A 532 1.06 -13.89 -2.08
CA PRO A 532 -0.20 -13.17 -2.24
C PRO A 532 -1.42 -14.06 -1.94
N LEU A 533 -1.32 -15.34 -2.32
CA LEU A 533 -2.24 -16.41 -1.93
C LEU A 533 -2.33 -16.65 -0.41
N GLY A 534 -1.22 -16.79 0.33
CA GLY A 534 -1.22 -16.92 1.79
C GLY A 534 -1.87 -15.73 2.52
N ILE A 535 -1.63 -14.50 2.06
CA ILE A 535 -2.30 -13.31 2.62
C ILE A 535 -3.80 -13.34 2.33
N GLN A 536 -4.20 -13.72 1.11
CA GLN A 536 -5.62 -13.90 0.77
C GLN A 536 -6.28 -14.99 1.62
N ILE A 537 -5.59 -16.11 1.85
CA ILE A 537 -6.07 -17.20 2.73
C ILE A 537 -6.22 -16.71 4.16
N ALA A 538 -5.22 -16.01 4.71
CA ALA A 538 -5.27 -15.45 6.06
C ALA A 538 -6.42 -14.44 6.21
N SER A 539 -6.53 -13.49 5.28
CA SER A 539 -7.59 -12.48 5.28
C SER A 539 -8.97 -13.12 5.18
N ARG A 540 -9.14 -14.11 4.28
CA ARG A 540 -10.40 -14.85 4.16
C ARG A 540 -10.71 -15.66 5.40
N ALA A 541 -9.73 -16.35 5.97
CA ALA A 541 -9.91 -17.12 7.20
C ALA A 541 -10.31 -16.21 8.37
N GLN A 542 -9.67 -15.06 8.50
CA GLN A 542 -10.06 -14.05 9.48
C GLN A 542 -11.51 -13.59 9.25
N HIS A 543 -11.88 -13.26 8.01
CA HIS A 543 -13.25 -12.83 7.69
C HIS A 543 -14.29 -13.92 7.99
N VAL A 544 -14.02 -15.17 7.62
CA VAL A 544 -14.90 -16.31 7.94
C VAL A 544 -15.02 -16.48 9.45
N ALA A 545 -13.91 -16.42 10.18
CA ALA A 545 -13.90 -16.56 11.63
C ALA A 545 -14.63 -15.42 12.35
N GLU A 546 -14.45 -14.17 11.91
CA GLU A 546 -15.17 -12.99 12.41
C GLU A 546 -16.68 -13.06 12.12
N SER A 547 -17.06 -13.60 10.96
CA SER A 547 -18.46 -13.82 10.57
C SER A 547 -19.12 -14.98 11.34
N MET A 548 -18.36 -16.05 11.60
CA MET A 548 -18.85 -17.21 12.34
C MET A 548 -19.01 -16.92 13.83
N GLY A 549 -18.01 -16.31 14.47
CA GLY A 549 -18.03 -15.96 15.89
C GLY A 549 -18.43 -17.13 16.81
N SER A 550 -18.03 -18.35 16.46
CA SER A 550 -18.53 -19.59 17.10
C SER A 550 -17.39 -20.41 17.70
N VAL A 551 -17.71 -21.40 18.53
CA VAL A 551 -16.73 -22.31 19.14
C VAL A 551 -17.11 -23.77 18.85
N GLY A 552 -16.15 -24.58 18.42
CA GLY A 552 -16.33 -26.01 18.13
C GLY A 552 -16.57 -26.34 16.66
N TYR A 553 -16.49 -25.36 15.77
CA TYR A 553 -16.68 -25.51 14.32
C TYR A 553 -15.40 -25.18 13.53
N CYS A 554 -14.22 -25.28 14.15
CA CYS A 554 -12.94 -24.87 13.58
C CYS A 554 -12.69 -25.40 12.17
N LYS A 555 -12.96 -26.68 11.91
CA LYS A 555 -12.84 -27.27 10.56
C LYS A 555 -13.82 -26.69 9.55
N ARG A 556 -15.04 -26.36 9.96
CA ARG A 556 -16.02 -25.72 9.07
C ARG A 556 -15.52 -24.35 8.64
N GLY A 557 -15.00 -23.56 9.58
CA GLY A 557 -14.43 -22.24 9.29
C GLY A 557 -13.24 -22.32 8.36
N VAL A 558 -12.25 -23.17 8.68
CA VAL A 558 -11.08 -23.35 7.80
C VAL A 558 -11.47 -23.89 6.43
N ARG A 559 -12.42 -24.84 6.34
CA ARG A 559 -12.91 -25.33 5.05
C ARG A 559 -13.51 -24.21 4.19
N GLN A 560 -14.38 -23.38 4.77
CA GLN A 560 -15.01 -22.25 4.07
C GLN A 560 -13.98 -21.18 3.65
N ALA A 561 -12.91 -21.03 4.42
CA ALA A 561 -11.79 -20.16 4.07
C ALA A 561 -10.97 -20.73 2.91
N LEU A 562 -10.73 -22.04 2.87
CA LEU A 562 -9.83 -22.70 1.92
C LEU A 562 -10.49 -23.09 0.59
N GLU A 563 -11.82 -23.25 0.57
CA GLU A 563 -12.57 -23.74 -0.60
C GLU A 563 -12.37 -22.94 -1.90
N PRO A 564 -12.38 -21.59 -1.92
CA PRO A 564 -12.15 -20.84 -3.16
C PRO A 564 -10.73 -21.00 -3.72
N PHE A 565 -9.79 -21.42 -2.89
CA PHE A 565 -8.42 -21.69 -3.31
C PHE A 565 -8.26 -23.11 -3.85
N GLY A 566 -9.35 -23.87 -4.01
CA GLY A 566 -9.36 -25.23 -4.54
C GLY A 566 -8.87 -26.28 -3.54
N ILE A 567 -8.89 -25.95 -2.24
CA ILE A 567 -8.52 -26.87 -1.17
C ILE A 567 -9.80 -27.33 -0.46
N HIS A 568 -10.24 -28.55 -0.78
CA HIS A 568 -11.47 -29.13 -0.25
C HIS A 568 -11.18 -30.06 0.92
N LEU A 569 -11.67 -29.71 2.11
CA LEU A 569 -11.57 -30.55 3.31
C LEU A 569 -12.87 -31.36 3.53
N GLN A 570 -12.74 -32.67 3.70
CA GLN A 570 -13.83 -33.63 3.90
C GLN A 570 -13.90 -34.15 5.34
N GLY A 571 -15.07 -34.62 5.77
CA GLY A 571 -15.30 -35.18 7.11
C GLY A 571 -15.41 -34.14 8.23
N SER A 572 -15.79 -34.58 9.42
CA SER A 572 -16.17 -33.67 10.52
C SER A 572 -15.05 -33.29 11.48
N TYR A 573 -13.99 -34.09 11.60
CA TYR A 573 -12.94 -33.86 12.60
C TYR A 573 -11.73 -33.12 12.03
N ALA A 574 -11.22 -32.13 12.78
CA ALA A 574 -10.07 -31.32 12.41
C ALA A 574 -8.80 -32.17 12.20
N LYS A 575 -8.61 -33.19 13.04
CA LYS A 575 -7.47 -34.12 12.97
C LYS A 575 -7.33 -34.82 11.60
N ASP A 576 -8.45 -35.09 10.93
CA ASP A 576 -8.49 -35.78 9.65
C ASP A 576 -7.98 -34.89 8.50
N SER A 577 -7.91 -33.57 8.71
CA SER A 577 -7.50 -32.62 7.69
C SER A 577 -6.00 -32.69 7.38
N ALA A 578 -5.16 -33.13 8.33
CA ALA A 578 -3.71 -33.19 8.11
C ALA A 578 -3.34 -34.13 6.95
N GLU A 579 -3.96 -35.31 6.91
CA GLU A 579 -3.74 -36.28 5.83
C GLU A 579 -4.32 -35.81 4.49
N GLN A 580 -5.42 -35.05 4.52
CA GLN A 580 -6.02 -34.50 3.31
C GLN A 580 -5.14 -33.41 2.70
N LEU A 581 -4.59 -32.52 3.55
CA LEU A 581 -3.65 -31.49 3.15
C LEU A 581 -2.35 -32.11 2.64
N ALA A 582 -1.80 -33.12 3.33
CA ALA A 582 -0.57 -33.80 2.91
C ALA A 582 -0.66 -34.51 1.55
N ARG A 583 -1.86 -34.94 1.14
CA ARG A 583 -2.10 -35.60 -0.16
C ARG A 583 -2.44 -34.62 -1.28
N ASN A 584 -2.64 -33.34 -0.98
CA ASN A 584 -3.00 -32.36 -1.98
C ASN A 584 -1.73 -31.82 -2.66
N PRO A 585 -1.58 -31.95 -3.99
CA PRO A 585 -0.37 -31.51 -4.68
C PRO A 585 -0.13 -29.99 -4.63
N ARG A 586 -1.15 -29.20 -4.25
CA ARG A 586 -1.08 -27.75 -4.06
C ARG A 586 -0.74 -27.35 -2.63
N VAL A 587 -0.33 -28.31 -1.81
CA VAL A 587 -0.05 -28.08 -0.39
C VAL A 587 1.30 -28.71 -0.04
N GLN A 588 2.14 -27.93 0.62
CA GLN A 588 3.44 -28.34 1.12
C GLN A 588 3.39 -28.39 2.65
N GLU A 589 3.80 -29.51 3.24
CA GLU A 589 4.02 -29.56 4.69
C GLU A 589 5.29 -28.77 5.05
N ILE A 590 5.20 -27.94 6.08
CA ILE A 590 6.26 -27.02 6.52
C ILE A 590 6.55 -27.20 8.02
N SER A 591 7.69 -26.68 8.47
CA SER A 591 7.98 -26.58 9.90
C SER A 591 7.06 -25.56 10.58
N THR A 592 6.67 -25.85 11.82
CA THR A 592 5.94 -24.89 12.67
C THR A 592 6.80 -23.69 13.12
N SER A 593 8.12 -23.77 12.96
CA SER A 593 9.01 -22.61 13.11
C SER A 593 8.92 -21.63 11.95
N ASP A 594 8.42 -22.09 10.79
CA ASP A 594 8.48 -21.36 9.52
C ASP A 594 7.09 -20.86 9.11
N LEU A 595 6.22 -20.65 10.09
CA LEU A 595 4.83 -20.23 9.90
C LEU A 595 4.75 -18.81 9.33
N ARG A 596 3.85 -18.65 8.37
CA ARG A 596 3.58 -17.42 7.63
C ARG A 596 2.07 -17.26 7.43
N PRO A 597 1.57 -16.02 7.29
CA PRO A 597 0.14 -15.80 7.09
C PRO A 597 -0.41 -16.67 5.95
N GLY A 598 -1.49 -17.40 6.24
CA GLY A 598 -2.16 -18.31 5.32
C GLY A 598 -1.81 -19.78 5.51
N ASP A 599 -0.77 -20.09 6.29
CA ASP A 599 -0.43 -21.47 6.60
C ASP A 599 -1.50 -22.11 7.48
N VAL A 600 -1.82 -23.36 7.20
CA VAL A 600 -2.84 -24.13 7.90
C VAL A 600 -2.18 -24.99 8.97
N LEU A 601 -2.62 -24.83 10.20
CA LEU A 601 -2.18 -25.60 11.36
C LEU A 601 -3.21 -26.68 11.67
N VAL A 602 -2.78 -27.93 11.78
CA VAL A 602 -3.63 -29.05 12.23
C VAL A 602 -3.04 -29.65 13.50
N HIS A 603 -3.75 -29.46 14.61
CA HIS A 603 -3.41 -30.04 15.91
C HIS A 603 -4.09 -31.39 16.10
N GLN A 604 -3.27 -32.41 16.37
CA GLN A 604 -3.73 -33.78 16.60
C GLN A 604 -4.19 -33.97 18.07
N PRO A 605 -5.15 -34.87 18.35
CA PRO A 605 -5.58 -35.14 19.71
C PRO A 605 -4.44 -35.73 20.57
N ALA A 606 -4.38 -35.36 21.85
CA ALA A 606 -3.38 -35.85 22.80
C ALA A 606 -3.70 -37.27 23.30
N GLY A 607 -3.67 -38.27 22.42
CA GLY A 607 -3.79 -39.69 22.76
C GLY A 607 -5.14 -40.14 23.35
N TYR A 608 -5.49 -41.41 23.16
CA TYR A 608 -6.69 -42.00 23.76
C TYR A 608 -6.50 -42.11 25.29
N GLY A 609 -7.23 -41.29 26.06
CA GLY A 609 -7.29 -41.40 27.52
C GLY A 609 -6.98 -40.13 28.32
N ARG A 610 -6.51 -39.03 27.70
CA ARG A 610 -6.24 -37.75 28.40
C ARG A 610 -7.14 -36.58 27.99
N THR A 611 -7.98 -36.72 26.97
CA THR A 611 -8.78 -35.62 26.43
C THR A 611 -10.27 -35.80 26.69
N ILE A 612 -10.83 -34.95 27.54
CA ILE A 612 -12.28 -34.75 27.70
C ILE A 612 -12.70 -33.61 26.75
N GLY A 613 -13.75 -33.79 25.95
CA GLY A 613 -14.37 -32.73 25.11
C GLY A 613 -13.72 -32.48 23.74
N GLN A 614 -13.79 -31.23 23.25
CA GLN A 614 -13.42 -30.80 21.88
C GLN A 614 -12.01 -31.22 21.42
N ARG A 615 -11.10 -31.53 22.35
CA ARG A 615 -9.72 -31.95 22.04
C ARG A 615 -9.63 -33.33 21.38
N TYR A 616 -10.68 -34.16 21.43
CA TYR A 616 -10.73 -35.43 20.70
C TYR A 616 -10.82 -35.24 19.17
N ALA A 617 -11.46 -34.15 18.73
CA ALA A 617 -11.62 -33.82 17.32
C ALA A 617 -10.34 -33.25 16.67
N GLY A 618 -9.33 -32.93 17.48
CA GLY A 618 -8.21 -32.08 17.07
C GLY A 618 -8.61 -30.61 16.98
N HIS A 619 -7.72 -29.78 16.44
CA HIS A 619 -8.00 -28.38 16.11
C HIS A 619 -7.38 -28.05 14.75
N ILE A 620 -8.00 -27.17 13.99
CA ILE A 620 -7.45 -26.67 12.73
C ILE A 620 -7.67 -25.18 12.65
N ALA A 621 -6.64 -24.45 12.25
CA ALA A 621 -6.68 -23.01 12.08
C ALA A 621 -5.79 -22.56 10.92
N VAL A 622 -6.02 -21.35 10.44
CA VAL A 622 -5.14 -20.63 9.52
C VAL A 622 -4.34 -19.62 10.33
N TYR A 623 -3.02 -19.61 10.18
CA TYR A 623 -2.16 -18.63 10.83
C TYR A 623 -2.36 -17.25 10.19
N LEU A 624 -2.58 -16.24 11.03
CA LEU A 624 -2.79 -14.85 10.58
C LEU A 624 -1.51 -14.00 10.65
N GLY A 625 -0.41 -14.56 11.17
CA GLY A 625 0.76 -13.78 11.57
C GLY A 625 0.66 -13.26 13.01
N LYS A 626 1.77 -12.71 13.52
CA LYS A 626 1.87 -12.08 14.85
C LYS A 626 1.31 -12.93 16.01
N GLY A 627 1.41 -14.25 15.92
CA GLY A 627 0.89 -15.15 16.94
C GLY A 627 -0.64 -15.18 17.04
N GLN A 628 -1.37 -14.89 15.96
CA GLN A 628 -2.82 -15.04 15.85
C GLN A 628 -3.18 -16.17 14.87
N GLU A 629 -4.34 -16.80 15.09
CA GLU A 629 -4.91 -17.80 14.21
C GLU A 629 -6.41 -17.56 14.01
N ALA A 630 -6.94 -17.97 12.85
CA ALA A 630 -8.37 -17.96 12.55
C ALA A 630 -8.87 -19.38 12.27
N SER A 631 -9.96 -19.75 12.94
CA SER A 631 -10.69 -20.99 12.67
C SER A 631 -12.18 -20.69 12.50
N ASP A 632 -12.95 -20.94 13.54
CA ASP A 632 -14.35 -20.59 13.78
C ASP A 632 -14.52 -19.27 14.55
N HIS A 633 -13.41 -18.76 15.08
CA HIS A 633 -13.20 -17.44 15.67
C HIS A 633 -11.72 -17.07 15.55
N VAL A 634 -11.38 -15.81 15.81
CA VAL A 634 -9.98 -15.33 15.86
C VAL A 634 -9.46 -15.45 17.28
N GLN A 635 -8.26 -16.00 17.46
CA GLN A 635 -7.63 -16.15 18.78
C GLN A 635 -6.09 -16.15 18.70
N HIS A 636 -5.44 -16.13 19.86
CA HIS A 636 -4.01 -16.36 19.96
C HIS A 636 -3.62 -17.76 19.46
N LEU A 637 -2.51 -17.82 18.74
CA LEU A 637 -1.94 -19.04 18.16
C LEU A 637 -1.75 -20.12 19.22
N ILE A 638 -2.35 -21.28 18.98
CA ILE A 638 -2.20 -22.46 19.83
C ILE A 638 -0.83 -23.10 19.58
N LYS A 639 0.07 -23.01 20.56
CA LYS A 639 1.44 -23.57 20.49
C LYS A 639 1.50 -25.08 20.78
N GLY A 640 0.44 -25.83 20.46
CA GLY A 640 0.35 -27.28 20.68
C GLY A 640 0.19 -27.74 22.13
N GLN A 641 0.15 -26.84 23.12
CA GLN A 641 -0.07 -27.21 24.52
C GLN A 641 -1.45 -27.89 24.69
N GLY A 642 -1.45 -29.16 25.12
CA GLY A 642 -2.68 -29.95 25.29
C GLY A 642 -3.14 -30.73 24.04
N TYR A 643 -2.37 -30.69 22.95
CA TYR A 643 -2.55 -31.50 21.74
C TYR A 643 -1.41 -32.51 21.60
N GLY A 644 -1.64 -33.58 20.84
CA GLY A 644 -0.69 -34.69 20.63
C GLY A 644 0.39 -34.40 19.58
N GLY A 645 0.34 -33.23 18.96
CA GLY A 645 1.25 -32.79 17.90
C GLY A 645 0.59 -31.73 17.03
N THR A 646 1.40 -30.95 16.32
CA THR A 646 0.92 -29.95 15.35
C THR A 646 1.64 -30.17 14.03
N ARG A 647 0.88 -30.21 12.94
CA ARG A 647 1.40 -30.21 11.57
C ARG A 647 1.02 -28.88 10.91
N ALA A 648 1.92 -28.31 10.13
CA ALA A 648 1.72 -27.04 9.45
C ALA A 648 1.82 -27.23 7.95
N PHE A 649 0.95 -26.56 7.20
CA PHE A 649 0.81 -26.74 5.77
C PHE A 649 0.74 -25.38 5.08
N ARG A 650 1.53 -25.20 4.03
CA ARG A 650 1.49 -24.04 3.15
C ARG A 650 0.78 -24.39 1.86
N ILE A 651 -0.16 -23.55 1.45
CA ILE A 651 -0.79 -23.69 0.13
C ILE A 651 0.15 -23.05 -0.90
N VAL A 652 0.56 -23.82 -1.89
CA VAL A 652 1.46 -23.43 -2.98
C VAL A 652 0.66 -23.33 -4.29
N SER A 653 1.01 -22.34 -5.12
CA SER A 653 0.32 -22.02 -6.37
C SER A 653 0.50 -23.10 -7.43
#